data_AF-A0A2H5ZJD9-F1
#
_entry.id   AF-A0A2H5ZJD9-F1
#
_cell.length_a   1.000
_cell.length_b   1.000
_cell.length_c   1.000
_cell.angle_alpha   90.00
_cell.angle_beta   90.00
_cell.angle_gamma   90.00
#
_symmetry.space_group_name_H-M   'P 1'
#
loop_
_entity.id
_entity.type
_entity.pdbx_description
1 polymer ?
#
loop_
_entity_poly.entity_id
_entity_poly.type
_entity_poly.pdbx_seq_one_letter_code
_entity_poly.pdbx_strand_id
1 'polypeptide(L)'
;MGFAAGGVSEAKKSYARVAADDERATSPGDALRELFNTYGPCLVLIDEWVAYAQQLHDTPDLPGGTFDTQFTFAQALTESARAVKNCLVAVSLPASDTLPSPHATAEDIEVGGVRGREALDRLRNVIGRIESPWRPASADESFEIVRRRLFQPMTDPEQFKARDVTARAFADLYRTQKGEFPAECAEGEYERRLKGAYPIHPEVFARLYEDWSTLAKFQRTRGVLRLMAAVIHTLWERGDRNPLILPCTIPMDDHRVQFELTRYLSENWVPVIEKDVDGPNSLPVRLDSEVPNLGKYHACRRVARTIYLGSAPTQRAAHQGVEDRRIRLGCVMPGEAPAVFGDALRRLAGEATYLYQDGTRYWYSTQPTVTKIAEDRAARLAREPEKVAREIERRVREDVRRRCGEFCRVHDFPRTSQDVPDDFDARLVILTIDHPHTKGQESPALVFAKEILERRGHSPRHYRNTLVFLAADQARLQDLEEATRRYLAWESILQDKEDLDLSPHQVRQAESQKAAADATVAARLPETFQWLLVPVQTDPQTEVTWQEIRLQGNEGLAVRASTRLVREELLLTRLAGTRLRMELDKIPLWRGDHVSIRQLIEDFAHYIYLPRLRSPAVLAEAVRDGMGLLTWERESFAYADSFDETGGRYRGLRAGGHISLPDTDPPGLLVKPEVARRQLDTEQRPAGQVPEGVSGAAGGEPGGTAGGGATATSVPARPRRFHGSVSLDPLRAGADAGKIAQEVISHLAGLPGAQVRVTLEIEATVPGGVPDPVVRTVTENSRTLKFTSQGFEEE
;
A
#
# COMPACT_ATOMS: atom_id res chain seq x y z
N MET A 1 -28.14 68.77 -18.45
CA MET A 1 -28.71 69.45 -19.64
C MET A 1 -27.62 70.23 -20.42
N GLY A 2 -26.57 69.55 -20.91
CA GLY A 2 -25.35 70.25 -21.38
C GLY A 2 -25.04 70.24 -22.88
N PHE A 3 -25.74 69.46 -23.72
CA PHE A 3 -25.37 69.31 -25.15
C PHE A 3 -26.58 69.07 -26.06
N ALA A 4 -27.62 69.90 -25.97
CA ALA A 4 -28.70 69.91 -26.96
C ALA A 4 -28.30 70.79 -28.17
N ALA A 5 -28.77 70.45 -29.38
CA ALA A 5 -28.38 71.14 -30.62
C ALA A 5 -28.67 72.67 -30.62
N GLY A 6 -29.66 73.16 -29.85
CA GLY A 6 -29.90 74.60 -29.60
C GLY A 6 -29.62 75.08 -28.18
N GLY A 7 -28.74 74.39 -27.43
CA GLY A 7 -28.21 74.84 -26.15
C GLY A 7 -29.17 74.74 -24.96
N VAL A 8 -28.77 75.36 -23.83
CA VAL A 8 -29.47 75.26 -22.53
C VAL A 8 -30.89 75.84 -22.58
N SER A 9 -31.14 76.84 -23.43
CA SER A 9 -32.47 77.45 -23.61
C SER A 9 -33.48 76.49 -24.21
N GLU A 10 -33.07 75.73 -25.23
CA GLU A 10 -33.92 74.73 -25.87
C GLU A 10 -34.12 73.50 -24.98
N ALA A 11 -33.08 73.08 -24.26
CA ALA A 11 -33.19 72.03 -23.25
C ALA A 11 -34.18 72.38 -22.13
N LYS A 12 -34.24 73.64 -21.69
CA LYS A 12 -35.24 74.10 -20.71
C LYS A 12 -36.66 74.07 -21.28
N LYS A 13 -36.85 74.42 -22.56
CA LYS A 13 -38.16 74.38 -23.23
C LYS A 13 -38.66 72.95 -23.43
N SER A 14 -37.78 72.01 -23.77
CA SER A 14 -38.14 70.60 -23.90
C SER A 14 -38.41 69.96 -22.54
N TYR A 15 -37.58 70.26 -21.53
CA TYR A 15 -37.81 69.80 -20.15
C TYR A 15 -39.12 70.32 -19.57
N ALA A 16 -39.52 71.57 -19.85
CA ALA A 16 -40.79 72.12 -19.39
C ALA A 16 -42.02 71.29 -19.78
N ARG A 17 -41.93 70.46 -20.84
CA ARG A 17 -43.02 69.55 -21.25
C ARG A 17 -43.18 68.33 -20.35
N VAL A 18 -42.12 67.94 -19.63
CA VAL A 18 -42.10 66.78 -18.72
C VAL A 18 -41.83 67.17 -17.27
N ALA A 19 -41.63 68.47 -16.99
CA ALA A 19 -41.27 68.98 -15.67
C ALA A 19 -42.32 68.67 -14.59
N ALA A 20 -43.61 68.75 -14.94
CA ALA A 20 -44.69 68.43 -13.99
C ALA A 20 -44.71 66.94 -13.62
N ASP A 21 -44.34 66.06 -14.56
CA ASP A 21 -44.27 64.62 -14.34
C ASP A 21 -43.01 64.23 -13.56
N ASP A 22 -41.89 64.91 -13.82
CA ASP A 22 -40.64 64.76 -13.06
C ASP A 22 -40.80 65.23 -11.61
N GLU A 23 -41.40 66.40 -11.37
CA GLU A 23 -41.69 66.92 -10.01
C GLU A 23 -42.61 66.00 -9.20
N ARG A 24 -43.53 65.29 -9.88
CA ARG A 24 -44.44 64.32 -9.27
C ARG A 24 -43.86 62.91 -9.22
N ALA A 25 -42.68 62.71 -9.78
CA ALA A 25 -42.02 61.43 -9.94
C ALA A 25 -42.92 60.36 -10.60
N THR A 26 -43.64 60.76 -11.67
CA THR A 26 -44.57 59.93 -12.45
C THR A 26 -44.15 59.78 -13.92
N SER A 27 -44.67 58.76 -14.61
CA SER A 27 -44.36 58.53 -16.03
C SER A 27 -44.95 59.63 -16.94
N PRO A 28 -44.15 60.29 -17.82
CA PRO A 28 -44.59 61.36 -18.70
C PRO A 28 -45.38 60.90 -19.93
N GLY A 29 -45.60 59.59 -20.10
CA GLY A 29 -46.47 59.03 -21.13
C GLY A 29 -46.15 59.52 -22.55
N ASP A 30 -47.18 60.02 -23.24
CA ASP A 30 -47.12 60.41 -24.67
C ASP A 30 -46.23 61.64 -24.96
N ALA A 31 -45.89 62.43 -23.93
CA ALA A 31 -44.99 63.57 -24.07
C ALA A 31 -43.60 63.14 -24.58
N LEU A 32 -43.16 61.91 -24.26
CA LEU A 32 -41.90 61.33 -24.77
C LEU A 32 -41.93 61.16 -26.29
N ARG A 33 -43.06 60.71 -26.84
CA ARG A 33 -43.22 60.53 -28.30
C ARG A 33 -43.13 61.87 -29.04
N GLU A 34 -43.79 62.91 -28.51
CA GLU A 34 -43.70 64.25 -29.09
C GLU A 34 -42.27 64.80 -29.04
N LEU A 35 -41.55 64.58 -27.93
CA LEU A 35 -40.15 64.97 -27.78
C LEU A 35 -39.26 64.25 -28.80
N PHE A 36 -39.41 62.93 -28.95
CA PHE A 36 -38.62 62.14 -29.89
C PHE A 36 -38.91 62.50 -31.36
N ASN A 37 -40.15 62.85 -31.71
CA ASN A 37 -40.49 63.34 -33.05
C ASN A 37 -39.93 64.74 -33.32
N THR A 38 -39.95 65.63 -32.32
CA THR A 38 -39.48 67.01 -32.46
C THR A 38 -37.95 67.09 -32.55
N TYR A 39 -37.25 66.24 -31.79
CA TYR A 39 -35.80 66.30 -31.63
C TYR A 39 -35.05 65.07 -32.19
N GLY A 40 -35.72 64.24 -33.01
CA GLY A 40 -35.11 63.10 -33.67
C GLY A 40 -34.14 63.50 -34.81
N PRO A 41 -33.14 62.68 -35.16
CA PRO A 41 -32.89 61.32 -34.67
C PRO A 41 -32.36 61.26 -33.22
N CYS A 42 -32.85 60.30 -32.43
CA CYS A 42 -32.55 60.18 -31.01
C CYS A 42 -31.98 58.79 -30.66
N LEU A 43 -30.94 58.77 -29.82
CA LEU A 43 -30.39 57.57 -29.22
C LEU A 43 -30.44 57.73 -27.69
N VAL A 44 -31.20 56.87 -27.02
CA VAL A 44 -31.29 56.81 -25.56
C VAL A 44 -30.47 55.62 -25.09
N LEU A 45 -29.46 55.86 -24.26
CA LEU A 45 -28.60 54.83 -23.66
C LEU A 45 -28.87 54.79 -22.16
N ILE A 46 -29.34 53.65 -21.66
CA ILE A 46 -29.57 53.43 -20.23
C ILE A 46 -28.68 52.27 -19.80
N ASP A 47 -27.72 52.58 -18.93
CA ASP A 47 -26.81 51.59 -18.36
C ASP A 47 -27.30 51.16 -16.97
N GLU A 48 -27.26 49.86 -16.68
CA GLU A 48 -27.54 49.26 -15.38
C GLU A 48 -28.91 49.66 -14.79
N TRP A 49 -29.98 49.61 -15.61
CA TRP A 49 -31.31 50.07 -15.18
C TRP A 49 -31.78 49.36 -13.89
N VAL A 50 -31.50 48.06 -13.76
CA VAL A 50 -31.85 47.28 -12.56
C VAL A 50 -31.21 47.85 -11.29
N ALA A 51 -29.96 48.35 -11.37
CA ALA A 51 -29.25 48.90 -10.22
C ALA A 51 -29.91 50.17 -9.67
N TYR A 52 -30.60 50.94 -10.51
CA TYR A 52 -31.39 52.09 -10.10
C TYR A 52 -32.78 51.68 -9.63
N ALA A 53 -33.42 50.72 -10.31
CA ALA A 53 -34.77 50.26 -9.95
C ALA A 53 -34.82 49.58 -8.57
N GLN A 54 -33.78 48.81 -8.20
CA GLN A 54 -33.72 48.15 -6.89
C GLN A 54 -33.59 49.10 -5.69
N GLN A 55 -33.15 50.34 -5.91
CA GLN A 55 -33.02 51.35 -4.87
C GLN A 55 -34.35 52.05 -4.55
N LEU A 56 -35.36 51.88 -5.40
CA LEU A 56 -36.67 52.51 -5.23
C LEU A 56 -37.53 51.76 -4.21
N HIS A 57 -38.35 52.51 -3.49
CA HIS A 57 -39.26 52.00 -2.47
C HIS A 57 -40.71 51.97 -2.99
N ASP A 58 -41.59 51.28 -2.27
CA ASP A 58 -43.03 51.28 -2.55
C ASP A 58 -43.69 52.60 -2.10
N THR A 59 -43.01 53.36 -1.24
CA THR A 59 -43.41 54.70 -0.80
C THR A 59 -42.78 55.75 -1.74
N PRO A 60 -43.47 56.84 -2.09
CA PRO A 60 -42.91 57.90 -2.94
C PRO A 60 -42.04 58.87 -2.11
N ASP A 61 -40.99 58.34 -1.49
CA ASP A 61 -40.03 59.09 -0.66
C ASP A 61 -38.79 59.56 -1.44
N LEU A 62 -38.57 59.01 -2.63
CA LEU A 62 -37.43 59.30 -3.49
C LEU A 62 -37.84 60.11 -4.74
N PRO A 63 -36.97 61.00 -5.26
CA PRO A 63 -37.22 61.76 -6.49
C PRO A 63 -37.45 60.88 -7.74
N GLY A 64 -37.03 59.62 -7.70
CA GLY A 64 -37.18 58.66 -8.81
C GLY A 64 -38.53 57.94 -8.86
N GLY A 65 -39.46 58.27 -7.96
CA GLY A 65 -40.78 57.67 -7.90
C GLY A 65 -40.79 56.35 -7.13
N THR A 66 -41.88 55.61 -7.25
CA THR A 66 -42.02 54.29 -6.62
C THR A 66 -41.48 53.18 -7.50
N PHE A 67 -41.24 52.02 -6.90
CA PHE A 67 -40.87 50.79 -7.60
C PHE A 67 -41.79 50.50 -8.80
N ASP A 68 -43.11 50.58 -8.62
CA ASP A 68 -44.10 50.33 -9.69
C ASP A 68 -44.07 51.40 -10.81
N THR A 69 -43.84 52.65 -10.44
CA THR A 69 -43.88 53.78 -11.37
C THR A 69 -42.72 53.70 -12.36
N GLN A 70 -41.59 53.17 -11.94
CA GLN A 70 -40.43 52.96 -12.79
C GLN A 70 -40.69 51.96 -13.94
N PHE A 71 -41.50 50.92 -13.72
CA PHE A 71 -41.88 49.99 -14.80
C PHE A 71 -42.89 50.64 -15.77
N THR A 72 -43.75 51.50 -15.26
CA THR A 72 -44.69 52.28 -16.10
C THR A 72 -43.92 53.28 -16.97
N PHE A 73 -42.84 53.87 -16.43
CA PHE A 73 -41.91 54.68 -17.21
C PHE A 73 -41.19 53.85 -18.28
N ALA A 74 -40.69 52.66 -17.93
CA ALA A 74 -40.04 51.77 -18.90
C ALA A 74 -40.96 51.38 -20.05
N GLN A 75 -42.23 51.11 -19.76
CA GLN A 75 -43.24 50.82 -20.78
C GLN A 75 -43.49 52.04 -21.67
N ALA A 76 -43.74 53.21 -21.09
CA ALA A 76 -43.99 54.44 -21.84
C ALA A 76 -42.79 54.82 -22.73
N LEU A 77 -41.56 54.64 -22.24
CA LEU A 77 -40.33 54.93 -22.98
C LEU A 77 -40.17 54.01 -24.20
N THR A 78 -40.35 52.71 -24.02
CA THR A 78 -40.19 51.71 -25.09
C THR A 78 -41.30 51.81 -26.14
N GLU A 79 -42.55 52.03 -25.73
CA GLU A 79 -43.68 52.25 -26.64
C GLU A 79 -43.54 53.57 -27.42
N SER A 80 -43.12 54.65 -26.75
CA SER A 80 -42.88 55.94 -27.40
C SER A 80 -41.74 55.86 -28.42
N ALA A 81 -40.66 55.15 -28.11
CA ALA A 81 -39.56 54.93 -29.05
C ALA A 81 -40.00 54.12 -30.28
N ARG A 82 -40.80 53.06 -30.09
CA ARG A 82 -41.36 52.26 -31.18
C ARG A 82 -42.26 53.06 -32.13
N ALA A 83 -43.02 54.01 -31.58
CA ALA A 83 -43.94 54.84 -32.36
C ALA A 83 -43.23 55.89 -33.24
N VAL A 84 -41.93 56.12 -33.03
CA VAL A 84 -41.14 57.14 -33.74
C VAL A 84 -40.17 56.49 -34.72
N LYS A 85 -40.05 57.03 -35.93
CA LYS A 85 -39.26 56.42 -37.02
C LYS A 85 -37.74 56.42 -36.78
N ASN A 86 -37.21 57.41 -36.05
CA ASN A 86 -35.77 57.63 -35.89
C ASN A 86 -35.36 57.68 -34.40
N CYS A 87 -35.90 56.80 -33.56
CA CYS A 87 -35.54 56.70 -32.15
C CYS A 87 -35.05 55.28 -31.82
N LEU A 88 -33.89 55.16 -31.17
CA LEU A 88 -33.38 53.90 -30.65
C LEU A 88 -33.17 54.02 -29.14
N VAL A 89 -33.70 53.05 -28.39
CA VAL A 89 -33.45 52.92 -26.95
C VAL A 89 -32.60 51.67 -26.75
N ALA A 90 -31.39 51.82 -26.22
CA ALA A 90 -30.53 50.72 -25.83
C ALA A 90 -30.42 50.68 -24.31
N VAL A 91 -30.79 49.53 -23.75
CA VAL A 91 -30.77 49.27 -22.31
C VAL A 91 -29.79 48.13 -22.04
N SER A 92 -28.94 48.27 -21.03
CA SER A 92 -28.21 47.13 -20.46
C SER A 92 -29.01 46.52 -19.30
N LEU A 93 -29.29 45.23 -19.39
CA LEU A 93 -29.89 44.42 -18.34
C LEU A 93 -28.92 43.29 -17.95
N PRO A 94 -28.78 42.96 -16.66
CA PRO A 94 -28.03 41.79 -16.22
C PRO A 94 -28.50 40.52 -16.92
N ALA A 95 -27.56 39.72 -17.44
CA ALA A 95 -27.87 38.46 -18.07
C ALA A 95 -28.15 37.39 -17.00
N SER A 96 -29.42 37.11 -16.69
CA SER A 96 -29.79 35.92 -15.91
C SER A 96 -29.97 34.74 -16.85
N ASP A 97 -29.10 33.73 -16.80
CA ASP A 97 -29.43 32.43 -17.38
C ASP A 97 -30.49 31.78 -16.47
N THR A 98 -31.73 31.69 -16.96
CA THR A 98 -32.89 31.18 -16.24
C THR A 98 -32.90 29.65 -16.14
N LEU A 99 -31.84 29.04 -15.62
CA LEU A 99 -31.84 27.65 -15.18
C LEU A 99 -31.53 27.61 -13.69
N PRO A 100 -32.39 27.00 -12.86
CA PRO A 100 -32.13 26.85 -11.43
C PRO A 100 -31.01 25.82 -11.25
N SER A 101 -29.76 26.27 -11.41
CA SER A 101 -28.60 25.49 -10.99
C SER A 101 -28.38 25.72 -9.49
N PRO A 102 -28.12 24.67 -8.69
CA PRO A 102 -27.82 24.79 -7.25
C PRO A 102 -26.50 25.53 -6.94
N HIS A 103 -25.91 26.22 -7.91
CA HIS A 103 -24.68 27.02 -7.82
C HIS A 103 -24.91 28.53 -8.08
N ALA A 104 -26.16 28.98 -8.15
CA ALA A 104 -26.56 30.37 -8.45
C ALA A 104 -26.30 31.40 -7.33
N THR A 105 -25.24 31.25 -6.52
CA THR A 105 -24.87 32.24 -5.48
C THR A 105 -24.16 33.47 -6.07
N ALA A 106 -23.57 33.36 -7.26
CA ALA A 106 -22.90 34.47 -7.94
C ALA A 106 -23.89 35.53 -8.47
N GLU A 107 -25.06 35.08 -8.92
CA GLU A 107 -26.08 35.89 -9.58
C GLU A 107 -26.84 36.80 -8.60
N ASP A 108 -26.96 36.38 -7.34
CA ASP A 108 -27.58 37.16 -6.26
C ASP A 108 -26.83 38.47 -5.95
N ILE A 109 -25.52 38.52 -6.25
CA ILE A 109 -24.65 39.65 -5.94
C ILE A 109 -24.81 40.77 -6.99
N GLU A 110 -24.92 40.43 -8.27
CA GLU A 110 -25.09 41.41 -9.35
C GLU A 110 -26.53 41.98 -9.40
N VAL A 111 -27.50 41.17 -9.03
CA VAL A 111 -28.93 41.52 -9.05
C VAL A 111 -29.40 42.14 -7.72
N GLY A 112 -28.49 42.32 -6.73
CA GLY A 112 -28.80 43.04 -5.49
C GLY A 112 -29.90 42.41 -4.61
N GLY A 113 -29.98 41.08 -4.60
CA GLY A 113 -30.93 40.31 -3.79
C GLY A 113 -32.36 40.23 -4.35
N VAL A 114 -33.33 39.93 -3.49
CA VAL A 114 -34.72 39.61 -3.88
C VAL A 114 -35.40 40.75 -4.66
N ARG A 115 -35.16 42.00 -4.27
CA ARG A 115 -35.77 43.17 -4.92
C ARG A 115 -35.23 43.44 -6.31
N GLY A 116 -33.93 43.29 -6.54
CA GLY A 116 -33.41 43.48 -7.89
C GLY A 116 -33.74 42.30 -8.81
N ARG A 117 -34.00 41.09 -8.28
CA ARG A 117 -34.54 39.97 -9.07
C ARG A 117 -35.95 40.31 -9.57
N GLU A 118 -36.79 40.79 -8.66
CA GLU A 118 -38.12 41.26 -9.01
C GLU A 118 -38.07 42.43 -10.01
N ALA A 119 -37.11 43.34 -9.87
CA ALA A 119 -36.91 44.44 -10.81
C ALA A 119 -36.48 43.96 -12.20
N LEU A 120 -35.55 42.99 -12.26
CA LEU A 120 -35.09 42.39 -13.51
C LEU A 120 -36.24 41.68 -14.24
N ASP A 121 -37.01 40.84 -13.54
CA ASP A 121 -38.12 40.09 -14.14
C ASP A 121 -39.21 41.02 -14.68
N ARG A 122 -39.57 42.07 -13.93
CA ARG A 122 -40.55 43.06 -14.38
C ARG A 122 -40.03 43.89 -15.56
N LEU A 123 -38.78 44.35 -15.54
CA LEU A 123 -38.18 45.07 -16.69
C LEU A 123 -38.11 44.18 -17.93
N ARG A 124 -37.70 42.91 -17.79
CA ARG A 124 -37.70 41.95 -18.91
C ARG A 124 -39.08 41.71 -19.49
N ASN A 125 -40.12 41.62 -18.66
CA ASN A 125 -41.49 41.45 -19.15
C ASN A 125 -42.03 42.68 -19.89
N VAL A 126 -41.64 43.89 -19.46
CA VAL A 126 -42.03 45.15 -20.11
C VAL A 126 -41.28 45.34 -21.43
N ILE A 127 -39.95 45.23 -21.39
CA ILE A 127 -39.05 45.49 -22.52
C ILE A 127 -39.11 44.34 -23.55
N GLY A 128 -39.23 43.09 -23.08
CA GLY A 128 -39.27 41.87 -23.89
C GLY A 128 -40.41 41.80 -24.92
N ARG A 129 -41.47 42.59 -24.75
CA ARG A 129 -42.57 42.69 -25.72
C ARG A 129 -42.20 43.46 -26.99
N ILE A 130 -41.14 44.28 -26.94
CA ILE A 130 -40.78 45.25 -27.98
C ILE A 130 -39.31 45.09 -28.40
N GLU A 131 -38.47 44.49 -27.56
CA GLU A 131 -37.02 44.45 -27.79
C GLU A 131 -36.59 43.59 -28.98
N SER A 132 -35.48 43.99 -29.59
CA SER A 132 -34.62 43.10 -30.36
C SER A 132 -33.44 42.72 -29.47
N PRO A 133 -33.36 41.48 -28.95
CA PRO A 133 -32.27 41.08 -28.08
C PRO A 133 -30.95 41.14 -28.86
N TRP A 134 -30.02 41.98 -28.40
CA TRP A 134 -28.69 42.10 -28.97
C TRP A 134 -27.66 41.71 -27.91
N ARG A 135 -26.84 40.70 -28.21
CA ARG A 135 -25.68 40.33 -27.38
C ARG A 135 -24.49 41.14 -27.89
N PRO A 136 -23.99 42.15 -27.14
CA PRO A 136 -23.02 43.11 -27.67
C PRO A 136 -21.63 42.55 -27.96
N ALA A 137 -21.31 41.35 -27.46
CA ALA A 137 -20.06 40.67 -27.76
C ALA A 137 -20.25 39.15 -27.70
N SER A 138 -19.89 38.48 -28.80
CA SER A 138 -19.58 37.04 -28.76
C SER A 138 -18.20 36.79 -28.12
N ALA A 139 -17.88 35.53 -27.80
CA ALA A 139 -16.56 35.17 -27.31
C ALA A 139 -15.45 35.58 -28.31
N ASP A 140 -15.72 35.50 -29.60
CA ASP A 140 -14.77 35.88 -30.66
C ASP A 140 -14.59 37.41 -30.78
N GLU A 141 -15.66 38.20 -30.62
CA GLU A 141 -15.57 39.68 -30.63
C GLU A 141 -14.86 40.23 -29.38
N SER A 142 -14.92 39.49 -28.28
CA SER A 142 -14.22 39.84 -27.04
C SER A 142 -12.70 39.89 -27.23
N PHE A 143 -12.14 39.05 -28.11
CA PHE A 143 -10.72 39.08 -28.46
C PHE A 143 -10.33 40.38 -29.14
N GLU A 144 -11.16 40.87 -30.06
CA GLU A 144 -10.92 42.14 -30.75
C GLU A 144 -10.99 43.34 -29.81
N ILE A 145 -11.89 43.32 -28.82
CA ILE A 145 -12.02 44.38 -27.82
C ILE A 145 -10.73 44.49 -27.00
N VAL A 146 -10.21 43.37 -26.50
CA VAL A 146 -8.97 43.34 -25.73
C VAL A 146 -7.80 43.81 -26.60
N ARG A 147 -7.70 43.30 -27.83
CA ARG A 147 -6.64 43.71 -28.77
C ARG A 147 -6.67 45.21 -29.05
N ARG A 148 -7.83 45.77 -29.42
CA ARG A 148 -7.97 47.21 -29.75
C ARG A 148 -7.70 48.13 -28.57
N ARG A 149 -7.91 47.66 -27.33
CA ARG A 149 -7.63 48.43 -26.11
C ARG A 149 -6.17 48.36 -25.67
N LEU A 150 -5.52 47.22 -25.84
CA LEU A 150 -4.16 46.97 -25.30
C LEU A 150 -3.05 47.15 -26.34
N PHE A 151 -3.36 47.04 -27.64
CA PHE A 151 -2.40 47.17 -28.73
C PHE A 151 -2.76 48.31 -29.68
N GLN A 152 -1.74 48.90 -30.28
CA GLN A 152 -1.91 49.86 -31.37
C GLN A 152 -2.49 49.14 -32.61
N PRO A 153 -3.31 49.86 -33.42
CA PRO A 153 -3.84 49.28 -34.65
C PRO A 153 -2.70 48.96 -35.61
N MET A 154 -2.84 47.85 -36.35
CA MET A 154 -1.90 47.51 -37.42
C MET A 154 -2.14 48.43 -38.61
N THR A 155 -1.15 49.26 -38.95
CA THR A 155 -1.24 50.20 -40.08
C THR A 155 -0.28 49.86 -41.20
N ASP A 156 0.80 49.13 -40.91
CA ASP A 156 1.85 48.81 -41.87
C ASP A 156 1.56 47.45 -42.56
N PRO A 157 1.58 47.36 -43.90
CA PRO A 157 1.51 46.10 -44.64
C PRO A 157 2.45 44.99 -44.14
N GLU A 158 3.64 45.32 -43.63
CA GLU A 158 4.58 44.33 -43.08
C GLU A 158 4.04 43.64 -41.81
N GLN A 159 3.28 44.36 -40.97
CA GLN A 159 2.66 43.79 -39.76
C GLN A 159 1.59 42.76 -40.12
N PHE A 160 0.82 43.00 -41.19
CA PHE A 160 -0.16 42.04 -41.69
C PHE A 160 0.51 40.78 -42.25
N LYS A 161 1.64 40.92 -42.96
CA LYS A 161 2.44 39.77 -43.41
C LYS A 161 2.99 38.98 -42.23
N ALA A 162 3.56 39.64 -41.22
CA ALA A 162 4.09 38.98 -40.03
C ALA A 162 3.01 38.18 -39.28
N ARG A 163 1.81 38.75 -39.12
CA ARG A 163 0.65 38.06 -38.55
C ARG A 163 0.30 36.80 -39.35
N ASP A 164 0.19 36.92 -40.68
CA ASP A 164 -0.27 35.82 -41.53
C ASP A 164 0.77 34.68 -41.60
N VAL A 165 2.07 35.01 -41.64
CA VAL A 165 3.15 34.02 -41.57
C VAL A 165 3.14 33.29 -40.23
N THR A 166 2.99 34.03 -39.11
CA THR A 166 2.93 33.45 -37.77
C THR A 166 1.73 32.51 -37.64
N ALA A 167 0.53 32.97 -37.98
CA ALA A 167 -0.69 32.17 -37.90
C ALA A 167 -0.59 30.91 -38.77
N ARG A 168 0.02 31.01 -39.96
CA ARG A 168 0.24 29.87 -40.85
C ARG A 168 1.23 28.87 -40.27
N ALA A 169 2.33 29.32 -39.66
CA ALA A 169 3.32 28.44 -39.03
C ALA A 169 2.71 27.63 -37.87
N PHE A 170 1.86 28.25 -37.05
CA PHE A 170 1.11 27.54 -36.00
C PHE A 170 0.06 26.58 -36.57
N ALA A 171 -0.69 26.99 -37.59
CA ALA A 171 -1.66 26.12 -38.24
C ALA A 171 -1.00 24.90 -38.91
N ASP A 172 0.17 25.08 -39.53
CA ASP A 172 0.94 23.99 -40.13
C ASP A 172 1.48 23.03 -39.06
N LEU A 173 1.97 23.55 -37.92
CA LEU A 173 2.35 22.72 -36.77
C LEU A 173 1.19 21.80 -36.32
N TYR A 174 -0.01 22.36 -36.13
CA TYR A 174 -1.18 21.59 -35.69
C TYR A 174 -1.65 20.56 -36.73
N ARG A 175 -1.54 20.88 -38.04
CA ARG A 175 -1.89 19.96 -39.13
C ARG A 175 -0.90 18.82 -39.28
N THR A 176 0.40 19.08 -39.12
CA THR A 176 1.44 18.06 -39.28
C THR A 176 1.47 17.09 -38.10
N GLN A 177 1.09 17.55 -36.90
CA GLN A 177 1.18 16.77 -35.65
C GLN A 177 -0.20 16.52 -35.01
N LYS A 178 -1.21 16.10 -35.80
CA LYS A 178 -2.61 15.96 -35.34
C LYS A 178 -2.83 15.06 -34.11
N GLY A 179 -1.93 14.10 -33.84
CA GLY A 179 -2.06 13.20 -32.69
C GLY A 179 -1.78 13.87 -31.34
N GLU A 180 -1.03 14.98 -31.37
CA GLU A 180 -0.47 15.66 -30.20
C GLU A 180 -1.35 16.83 -29.72
N PHE A 181 -2.28 17.31 -30.54
CA PHE A 181 -3.11 18.49 -30.31
C PHE A 181 -4.62 18.17 -30.40
N PRO A 182 -5.51 19.05 -29.90
CA PRO A 182 -6.95 18.90 -30.09
C PRO A 182 -7.36 18.94 -31.57
N ALA A 183 -8.41 18.21 -31.94
CA ALA A 183 -8.82 18.02 -33.33
C ALA A 183 -9.24 19.33 -34.01
N GLU A 184 -9.89 20.23 -33.25
CA GLU A 184 -10.35 21.53 -33.73
C GLU A 184 -9.21 22.44 -34.21
N CYS A 185 -7.98 22.23 -33.71
CA CYS A 185 -6.84 23.09 -34.03
C CYS A 185 -6.28 22.88 -35.45
N ALA A 186 -6.57 21.73 -36.06
CA ALA A 186 -6.13 21.42 -37.42
C ALA A 186 -7.01 22.07 -38.51
N GLU A 187 -8.14 22.65 -38.12
CA GLU A 187 -9.13 23.21 -39.04
C GLU A 187 -8.79 24.65 -39.47
N GLY A 188 -9.26 25.04 -40.67
CA GLY A 188 -9.04 26.40 -41.19
C GLY A 188 -9.75 27.49 -40.39
N GLU A 189 -10.75 27.12 -39.57
CA GLU A 189 -11.39 28.05 -38.64
C GLU A 189 -10.47 28.49 -37.50
N TYR A 190 -9.69 27.56 -36.96
CA TYR A 190 -8.73 27.87 -35.90
C TYR A 190 -7.63 28.82 -36.40
N GLU A 191 -7.19 28.67 -37.66
CA GLU A 191 -6.28 29.63 -38.31
C GLU A 191 -6.89 31.04 -38.40
N ARG A 192 -8.19 31.15 -38.71
CA ARG A 192 -8.89 32.45 -38.72
C ARG A 192 -8.93 33.06 -37.31
N ARG A 193 -9.17 32.26 -36.28
CA ARG A 193 -9.14 32.70 -34.87
C ARG A 193 -7.75 33.17 -34.45
N LEU A 194 -6.69 32.46 -34.84
CA LEU A 194 -5.29 32.88 -34.62
C LEU A 194 -5.01 34.25 -35.25
N LYS A 195 -5.49 34.50 -36.48
CA LYS A 195 -5.33 35.81 -37.14
C LYS A 195 -6.12 36.92 -36.43
N GLY A 196 -7.32 36.63 -35.95
CA GLY A 196 -8.15 37.59 -35.22
C GLY A 196 -7.59 37.95 -33.83
N ALA A 197 -7.01 36.97 -33.13
CA ALA A 197 -6.49 37.13 -31.78
C ALA A 197 -5.05 37.66 -31.71
N TYR A 198 -4.30 37.68 -32.82
CA TYR A 198 -2.91 38.12 -32.85
C TYR A 198 -2.73 39.52 -32.19
N PRO A 199 -1.75 39.69 -31.28
CA PRO A 199 -0.62 38.79 -30.97
C PRO A 199 -0.86 37.80 -29.81
N ILE A 200 -2.10 37.54 -29.43
CA ILE A 200 -2.46 36.62 -28.33
C ILE A 200 -2.96 35.29 -28.91
N HIS A 201 -2.53 34.17 -28.30
CA HIS A 201 -3.01 32.86 -28.70
C HIS A 201 -4.46 32.63 -28.23
N PRO A 202 -5.38 32.10 -29.07
CA PRO A 202 -6.79 31.89 -28.71
C PRO A 202 -7.00 31.07 -27.42
N GLU A 203 -6.10 30.13 -27.13
CA GLU A 203 -6.15 29.31 -25.91
C GLU A 203 -6.11 30.13 -24.62
N VAL A 204 -5.37 31.27 -24.58
CA VAL A 204 -5.33 32.14 -23.39
C VAL A 204 -6.74 32.63 -23.06
N PHE A 205 -7.45 33.08 -24.09
CA PHE A 205 -8.78 33.60 -23.89
C PHE A 205 -9.82 32.51 -23.67
N ALA A 206 -9.68 31.34 -24.30
CA ALA A 206 -10.52 30.19 -23.98
C ALA A 206 -10.47 29.91 -22.47
N ARG A 207 -9.27 29.83 -21.88
CA ARG A 207 -9.14 29.65 -20.42
C ARG A 207 -9.75 30.80 -19.62
N LEU A 208 -9.48 32.05 -19.97
CA LEU A 208 -9.97 33.21 -19.22
C LEU A 208 -11.50 33.45 -19.32
N TYR A 209 -12.12 33.13 -20.46
CA TYR A 209 -13.55 33.35 -20.68
C TYR A 209 -14.41 32.11 -20.43
N GLU A 210 -13.88 30.89 -20.60
CA GLU A 210 -14.62 29.67 -20.29
C GLU A 210 -14.44 29.29 -18.83
N ASP A 211 -13.20 29.25 -18.33
CA ASP A 211 -12.92 28.73 -16.99
C ASP A 211 -12.96 29.83 -15.93
N TRP A 212 -12.24 30.95 -16.12
CA TRP A 212 -12.15 32.00 -15.11
C TRP A 212 -13.44 32.82 -14.98
N SER A 213 -14.28 32.87 -16.02
CA SER A 213 -15.58 33.55 -15.98
C SER A 213 -16.60 32.87 -15.06
N THR A 214 -16.35 31.61 -14.68
CA THR A 214 -17.17 30.87 -13.71
C THR A 214 -16.98 31.39 -12.27
N LEU A 215 -15.89 32.12 -12.00
CA LEU A 215 -15.61 32.67 -10.68
C LEU A 215 -16.49 33.90 -10.42
N ALA A 216 -17.31 33.84 -9.36
CA ALA A 216 -18.26 34.90 -8.99
C ALA A 216 -17.65 36.31 -8.84
N LYS A 217 -16.37 36.40 -8.44
CA LYS A 217 -15.65 37.67 -8.25
C LYS A 217 -14.97 38.19 -9.52
N PHE A 218 -14.97 37.40 -10.60
CA PHE A 218 -14.22 37.71 -11.82
C PHE A 218 -15.07 38.51 -12.80
N GLN A 219 -14.78 39.81 -12.91
CA GLN A 219 -15.42 40.67 -13.90
C GLN A 219 -14.93 40.30 -15.31
N ARG A 220 -15.76 39.60 -16.10
CA ARG A 220 -15.36 38.95 -17.37
C ARG A 220 -14.48 39.79 -18.29
N THR A 221 -14.86 41.04 -18.57
CA THR A 221 -14.09 41.93 -19.47
C THR A 221 -13.06 42.79 -18.74
N ARG A 222 -13.41 43.36 -17.59
CA ARG A 222 -12.52 44.26 -16.84
C ARG A 222 -11.36 43.52 -16.16
N GLY A 223 -11.62 42.32 -15.65
CA GLY A 223 -10.62 41.44 -15.03
C GLY A 223 -9.59 40.95 -16.06
N VAL A 224 -10.06 40.48 -17.22
CA VAL A 224 -9.18 40.07 -18.33
C VAL A 224 -8.32 41.22 -18.82
N LEU A 225 -8.91 42.40 -19.05
CA LEU A 225 -8.16 43.58 -19.50
C LEU A 225 -7.05 43.96 -18.51
N ARG A 226 -7.35 43.91 -17.20
CA ARG A 226 -6.40 44.29 -16.15
C ARG A 226 -5.26 43.28 -16.01
N LEU A 227 -5.57 41.98 -16.06
CA LEU A 227 -4.57 40.91 -16.08
C LEU A 227 -3.68 41.01 -17.33
N MET A 228 -4.28 41.10 -18.52
CA MET A 228 -3.55 41.17 -19.78
C MET A 228 -2.70 42.43 -19.89
N ALA A 229 -3.16 43.58 -19.37
CA ALA A 229 -2.36 44.79 -19.31
C ALA A 229 -1.09 44.60 -18.47
N ALA A 230 -1.20 43.95 -17.31
CA ALA A 230 -0.04 43.62 -16.47
C ALA A 230 0.91 42.65 -17.17
N VAL A 231 0.38 41.58 -17.78
CA VAL A 231 1.17 40.59 -18.52
C VAL A 231 1.93 41.22 -19.68
N ILE A 232 1.24 42.00 -20.54
CA ILE A 232 1.86 42.64 -21.70
C ILE A 232 2.94 43.64 -21.25
N HIS A 233 2.68 44.42 -20.21
CA HIS A 233 3.66 45.35 -19.66
C HIS A 233 4.93 44.62 -19.19
N THR A 234 4.79 43.55 -18.41
CA THR A 234 5.93 42.75 -17.93
C THR A 234 6.68 42.07 -19.08
N LEU A 235 5.98 41.52 -20.08
CA LEU A 235 6.60 40.90 -21.25
C LEU A 235 7.36 41.94 -22.10
N TRP A 236 6.80 43.13 -22.26
CA TRP A 236 7.43 44.22 -23.00
C TRP A 236 8.68 44.75 -22.29
N GLU A 237 8.61 44.94 -20.97
CA GLU A 237 9.76 45.36 -20.15
C GLU A 237 10.91 44.34 -20.19
N ARG A 238 10.59 43.04 -20.21
CA ARG A 238 11.56 41.94 -20.33
C ARG A 238 12.09 41.73 -21.75
N GLY A 239 11.54 42.44 -22.74
CA GLY A 239 11.94 42.32 -24.14
C GLY A 239 11.62 40.94 -24.73
N ASP A 240 10.49 40.35 -24.35
CA ASP A 240 10.06 39.03 -24.83
C ASP A 240 9.91 39.02 -26.37
N ARG A 241 10.43 37.97 -27.01
CA ARG A 241 10.46 37.82 -28.47
C ARG A 241 9.60 36.66 -28.97
N ASN A 242 8.72 36.11 -28.13
CA ASN A 242 7.86 35.02 -28.56
C ASN A 242 6.88 35.51 -29.64
N PRO A 243 6.55 34.67 -30.62
CA PRO A 243 5.69 35.06 -31.75
C PRO A 243 4.24 35.34 -31.34
N LEU A 244 3.77 34.73 -30.26
CA LEU A 244 2.45 34.90 -29.67
C LEU A 244 2.53 34.86 -28.15
N ILE A 245 1.61 35.54 -27.47
CA ILE A 245 1.38 35.36 -26.04
C ILE A 245 0.55 34.08 -25.85
N LEU A 246 1.21 33.02 -25.39
CA LEU A 246 0.60 31.73 -25.05
C LEU A 246 0.31 31.62 -23.55
N PRO A 247 -0.54 30.67 -23.11
CA PRO A 247 -0.74 30.38 -21.68
C PRO A 247 0.57 30.20 -20.92
N CYS A 248 1.56 29.54 -21.52
CA CYS A 248 2.88 29.29 -20.92
C CYS A 248 3.76 30.54 -20.79
N THR A 249 3.46 31.61 -21.52
CA THR A 249 4.29 32.85 -21.55
C THR A 249 3.92 33.83 -20.44
N ILE A 250 2.76 33.64 -19.79
CA ILE A 250 2.31 34.50 -18.69
C ILE A 250 3.35 34.47 -17.56
N PRO A 251 3.98 35.60 -17.19
CA PRO A 251 5.05 35.63 -16.20
C PRO A 251 4.45 35.62 -14.78
N MET A 252 4.17 34.43 -14.26
CA MET A 252 3.56 34.23 -12.93
C MET A 252 4.56 34.46 -11.78
N ASP A 253 5.85 34.59 -12.11
CA ASP A 253 6.94 34.99 -11.22
C ASP A 253 6.89 36.48 -10.86
N ASP A 254 6.20 37.31 -11.66
CA ASP A 254 6.04 38.73 -11.39
C ASP A 254 4.89 39.00 -10.40
N HIS A 255 5.16 39.75 -9.34
CA HIS A 255 4.18 40.05 -8.30
C HIS A 255 2.91 40.74 -8.83
N ARG A 256 3.00 41.57 -9.89
CA ARG A 256 1.81 42.26 -10.44
C ARG A 256 0.87 41.27 -11.11
N VAL A 257 1.43 40.33 -11.87
CA VAL A 257 0.67 39.27 -12.55
C VAL A 257 0.13 38.27 -11.53
N GLN A 258 0.96 37.85 -10.58
CA GLN A 258 0.56 36.95 -9.49
C GLN A 258 -0.61 37.55 -8.67
N PHE A 259 -0.56 38.84 -8.34
CA PHE A 259 -1.64 39.50 -7.62
C PHE A 259 -2.96 39.51 -8.42
N GLU A 260 -2.91 39.81 -9.71
CA GLU A 260 -4.10 39.80 -10.56
C GLU A 260 -4.68 38.38 -10.74
N LEU A 261 -3.85 37.33 -10.77
CA LEU A 261 -4.31 35.94 -10.83
C LEU A 261 -4.90 35.45 -9.50
N THR A 262 -4.26 35.77 -8.38
CA THR A 262 -4.63 35.20 -7.07
C THR A 262 -5.81 35.90 -6.41
N ARG A 263 -6.02 37.20 -6.65
CA ARG A 263 -7.06 37.99 -5.95
C ARG A 263 -8.51 37.51 -6.16
N TYR A 264 -8.77 36.77 -7.23
CA TYR A 264 -10.10 36.23 -7.55
C TYR A 264 -10.32 34.83 -6.98
N LEU A 265 -9.24 34.15 -6.58
CA LEU A 265 -9.28 32.82 -6.03
C LEU A 265 -9.53 32.91 -4.52
N SER A 266 -10.34 31.99 -3.98
CA SER A 266 -10.71 31.99 -2.55
C SER A 266 -9.60 31.51 -1.62
N GLU A 267 -8.66 30.74 -2.16
CA GLU A 267 -7.62 30.05 -1.38
C GLU A 267 -6.23 30.69 -1.60
N ASN A 268 -5.29 30.39 -0.70
CA ASN A 268 -3.92 30.91 -0.82
C ASN A 268 -3.12 30.11 -1.86
N TRP A 269 -3.07 30.62 -3.08
CA TRP A 269 -2.34 30.00 -4.21
C TRP A 269 -0.86 30.41 -4.30
N VAL A 270 -0.41 31.40 -3.53
CA VAL A 270 0.97 31.88 -3.56
C VAL A 270 1.99 30.75 -3.30
N PRO A 271 1.81 29.87 -2.28
CA PRO A 271 2.74 28.76 -2.04
C PRO A 271 2.81 27.76 -3.20
N VAL A 272 1.68 27.52 -3.88
CA VAL A 272 1.63 26.64 -5.05
C VAL A 272 2.45 27.23 -6.20
N ILE A 273 2.29 28.54 -6.44
CA ILE A 273 3.02 29.24 -7.50
C ILE A 273 4.52 29.24 -7.21
N GLU A 274 4.92 29.58 -5.99
CA GLU A 274 6.32 29.66 -5.58
C GLU A 274 7.03 28.30 -5.62
N LYS A 275 6.33 27.22 -5.25
CA LYS A 275 6.95 25.90 -5.14
C LYS A 275 6.92 25.11 -6.45
N ASP A 276 5.77 25.07 -7.14
CA ASP A 276 5.54 24.12 -8.23
C ASP A 276 5.19 24.74 -9.59
N VAL A 277 5.01 26.07 -9.69
CA VAL A 277 4.64 26.73 -10.96
C VAL A 277 5.74 27.61 -11.51
N ASP A 278 6.13 28.65 -10.78
CA ASP A 278 6.93 29.74 -11.35
C ASP A 278 7.79 30.51 -10.34
N GLY A 279 8.00 30.00 -9.13
CA GLY A 279 8.91 30.63 -8.17
C GLY A 279 10.40 30.53 -8.56
N PRO A 280 11.27 31.35 -7.95
CA PRO A 280 12.69 31.42 -8.28
C PRO A 280 13.44 30.09 -8.01
N ASN A 281 13.01 29.33 -7.00
CA ASN A 281 13.55 28.01 -6.66
C ASN A 281 12.52 26.88 -6.86
N SER A 282 11.54 27.12 -7.75
CA SER A 282 10.45 26.17 -7.99
C SER A 282 10.95 24.88 -8.65
N LEU A 283 10.18 23.80 -8.49
CA LEU A 283 10.46 22.51 -9.12
C LEU A 283 10.68 22.62 -10.65
N PRO A 284 9.85 23.37 -11.42
CA PRO A 284 10.08 23.52 -12.86
C PRO A 284 11.44 24.13 -13.21
N VAL A 285 11.88 25.16 -12.47
CA VAL A 285 13.19 25.80 -12.70
C VAL A 285 14.33 24.83 -12.41
N ARG A 286 14.21 24.02 -11.35
CA ARG A 286 15.20 23.00 -11.01
C ARG A 286 15.28 21.92 -12.08
N LEU A 287 14.15 21.34 -12.50
CA LEU A 287 14.12 20.29 -13.54
C LEU A 287 14.64 20.79 -14.89
N ASP A 288 14.30 22.01 -15.28
CA ASP A 288 14.82 22.64 -16.49
C ASP A 288 16.36 22.86 -16.39
N SER A 289 16.90 23.12 -15.19
CA SER A 289 18.36 23.27 -14.99
C SER A 289 19.11 21.93 -14.96
N GLU A 290 18.48 20.87 -14.44
CA GLU A 290 19.07 19.53 -14.31
C GLU A 290 19.08 18.77 -15.65
N VAL A 291 18.09 19.01 -16.53
CA VAL A 291 17.93 18.31 -17.81
C VAL A 291 18.11 19.27 -18.99
N PRO A 292 19.26 19.25 -19.70
CA PRO A 292 19.57 20.21 -20.77
C PRO A 292 18.53 20.28 -21.91
N ASN A 293 17.92 19.14 -22.27
CA ASN A 293 16.91 19.10 -23.33
C ASN A 293 15.60 19.81 -22.95
N LEU A 294 15.25 19.83 -21.66
CA LEU A 294 14.08 20.55 -21.13
C LEU A 294 14.44 22.03 -20.95
N GLY A 295 15.62 22.29 -20.38
CA GLY A 295 16.16 23.64 -20.15
C GLY A 295 16.27 24.49 -21.40
N LYS A 296 16.59 23.90 -22.56
CA LYS A 296 16.66 24.61 -23.84
C LYS A 296 15.38 25.40 -24.16
N TYR A 297 14.22 24.88 -23.76
CA TYR A 297 12.91 25.50 -24.04
C TYR A 297 12.20 25.98 -22.78
N HIS A 298 12.82 25.84 -21.60
CA HIS A 298 12.15 25.97 -20.30
C HIS A 298 10.84 25.18 -20.25
N ALA A 299 10.91 23.91 -20.70
CA ALA A 299 9.75 23.09 -20.97
C ALA A 299 8.92 22.83 -19.70
N CYS A 300 9.55 22.54 -18.57
CA CYS A 300 8.84 22.34 -17.31
C CYS A 300 8.13 23.61 -16.87
N ARG A 301 8.80 24.76 -16.92
CA ARG A 301 8.20 26.05 -16.54
C ARG A 301 6.98 26.40 -17.40
N ARG A 302 7.06 26.17 -18.71
CA ARG A 302 5.96 26.41 -19.66
C ARG A 302 4.75 25.51 -19.38
N VAL A 303 4.99 24.23 -19.12
CA VAL A 303 3.94 23.25 -18.78
C VAL A 303 3.25 23.64 -17.47
N ALA A 304 4.02 23.96 -16.43
CA ALA A 304 3.48 24.31 -15.12
C ALA A 304 2.57 25.54 -15.17
N ARG A 305 3.00 26.62 -15.85
CA ARG A 305 2.18 27.83 -16.05
C ARG A 305 0.87 27.55 -16.79
N THR A 306 0.92 26.71 -17.83
CA THR A 306 -0.27 26.34 -18.62
C THR A 306 -1.28 25.56 -17.79
N ILE A 307 -0.80 24.59 -16.99
CA ILE A 307 -1.67 23.83 -16.09
C ILE A 307 -2.27 24.74 -15.03
N TYR A 308 -1.49 25.64 -14.42
CA TYR A 308 -2.02 26.57 -13.43
C TYR A 308 -3.15 27.43 -14.00
N LEU A 309 -2.94 28.04 -15.18
CA LEU A 309 -3.94 28.90 -15.80
C LEU A 309 -5.25 28.16 -16.08
N GLY A 310 -5.19 26.89 -16.51
CA GLY A 310 -6.39 26.11 -16.84
C GLY A 310 -7.01 25.35 -15.67
N SER A 311 -6.27 25.10 -14.59
CA SER A 311 -6.78 24.30 -13.46
C SER A 311 -7.22 25.12 -12.25
N ALA A 312 -6.57 26.25 -11.96
CA ALA A 312 -6.86 27.08 -10.79
C ALA A 312 -8.35 27.47 -10.60
N PRO A 313 -9.10 27.89 -11.64
CA PRO A 313 -10.52 28.24 -11.48
C PRO A 313 -11.44 27.00 -11.32
N THR A 314 -10.97 25.80 -11.66
CA THR A 314 -11.82 24.59 -11.77
C THR A 314 -11.86 23.71 -10.51
N GLN A 315 -11.30 24.16 -9.38
CA GLN A 315 -11.22 23.35 -8.14
C GLN A 315 -12.55 22.74 -7.67
N ARG A 316 -13.68 23.41 -7.91
CA ARG A 316 -15.03 22.94 -7.52
C ARG A 316 -15.82 22.31 -8.66
N ALA A 317 -15.25 22.28 -9.87
CA ALA A 317 -15.93 21.70 -11.03
C ALA A 317 -15.96 20.17 -10.94
N ALA A 318 -17.03 19.56 -11.49
CA ALA A 318 -17.16 18.10 -11.59
C ALA A 318 -16.05 17.45 -12.43
N HIS A 319 -15.44 18.21 -13.33
CA HIS A 319 -14.37 17.79 -14.22
C HIS A 319 -13.14 18.67 -14.01
N GLN A 320 -12.30 18.31 -13.04
CA GLN A 320 -11.10 19.07 -12.72
C GLN A 320 -9.98 18.83 -13.73
N GLY A 321 -9.19 19.87 -13.98
CA GLY A 321 -7.91 19.76 -14.68
C GLY A 321 -7.94 19.87 -16.20
N VAL A 322 -6.73 19.92 -16.74
CA VAL A 322 -6.44 20.15 -18.16
C VAL A 322 -5.90 18.86 -18.78
N GLU A 323 -6.40 18.53 -19.96
CA GLU A 323 -5.95 17.36 -20.72
C GLU A 323 -4.55 17.59 -21.33
N ASP A 324 -3.75 16.52 -21.40
CA ASP A 324 -2.39 16.51 -21.97
C ASP A 324 -2.28 17.23 -23.33
N ARG A 325 -3.21 16.95 -24.27
CA ARG A 325 -3.24 17.61 -25.59
C ARG A 325 -3.46 19.13 -25.50
N ARG A 326 -4.27 19.60 -24.54
CA ARG A 326 -4.51 21.04 -24.31
C ARG A 326 -3.32 21.70 -23.60
N ILE A 327 -2.65 20.99 -22.71
CA ILE A 327 -1.38 21.46 -22.10
C ILE A 327 -0.34 21.70 -23.19
N ARG A 328 -0.17 20.74 -24.12
CA ARG A 328 0.74 20.89 -25.27
C ARG A 328 0.35 22.08 -26.17
N LEU A 329 -0.94 22.26 -26.45
CA LEU A 329 -1.44 23.41 -27.21
C LEU A 329 -1.04 24.76 -26.58
N GLY A 330 -1.06 24.86 -25.25
CA GLY A 330 -0.68 26.07 -24.53
C GLY A 330 0.84 26.29 -24.39
N CYS A 331 1.68 25.30 -24.75
CA CYS A 331 3.12 25.32 -24.50
C CYS A 331 4.01 25.32 -25.76
N VAL A 332 3.63 24.57 -26.78
CA VAL A 332 4.48 24.26 -27.94
C VAL A 332 4.46 25.40 -28.95
N MET A 333 5.64 25.85 -29.39
CA MET A 333 5.80 26.82 -30.47
C MET A 333 6.29 26.15 -31.79
N PRO A 334 6.06 26.77 -32.96
CA PRO A 334 6.57 26.27 -34.24
C PRO A 334 8.09 26.08 -34.22
N GLY A 335 8.55 24.90 -34.62
CA GLY A 335 9.97 24.52 -34.60
C GLY A 335 10.41 23.77 -33.34
N GLU A 336 9.55 23.66 -32.32
CA GLU A 336 9.80 22.85 -31.12
C GLU A 336 9.17 21.45 -31.24
N ALA A 337 9.72 20.47 -30.52
CA ALA A 337 9.21 19.10 -30.54
C ALA A 337 8.21 18.86 -29.38
N PRO A 338 6.94 18.48 -29.62
CA PRO A 338 5.94 18.27 -28.57
C PRO A 338 6.34 17.21 -27.53
N ALA A 339 7.09 16.19 -27.96
CA ALA A 339 7.55 15.11 -27.10
C ALA A 339 8.36 15.61 -25.88
N VAL A 340 9.07 16.73 -26.02
CA VAL A 340 9.85 17.35 -24.93
C VAL A 340 8.91 17.83 -23.82
N PHE A 341 7.76 18.40 -24.18
CA PHE A 341 6.75 18.87 -23.23
C PHE A 341 5.99 17.72 -22.57
N GLY A 342 5.77 16.62 -23.30
CA GLY A 342 5.26 15.38 -22.72
C GLY A 342 6.22 14.76 -21.68
N ASP A 343 7.53 14.82 -21.91
CA ASP A 343 8.52 14.37 -20.92
C ASP A 343 8.55 15.29 -19.69
N ALA A 344 8.52 16.61 -19.91
CA ALA A 344 8.43 17.60 -18.85
C ALA A 344 7.20 17.38 -17.95
N LEU A 345 6.04 17.12 -18.55
CA LEU A 345 4.79 16.85 -17.83
C LEU A 345 4.88 15.61 -16.94
N ARG A 346 5.46 14.51 -17.44
CA ARG A 346 5.62 13.27 -16.64
C ARG A 346 6.55 13.46 -15.45
N ARG A 347 7.65 14.20 -15.62
CA ARG A 347 8.59 14.49 -14.53
C ARG A 347 7.94 15.39 -13.46
N LEU A 348 7.23 16.44 -13.90
CA LEU A 348 6.49 17.31 -12.98
C LEU A 348 5.44 16.52 -12.18
N ALA A 349 4.66 15.66 -12.84
CA ALA A 349 3.65 14.84 -12.15
C ALA A 349 4.26 13.84 -11.14
N GLY A 350 5.51 13.43 -11.33
CA GLY A 350 6.23 12.53 -10.42
C GLY A 350 6.78 13.21 -9.17
N GLU A 351 7.16 14.49 -9.25
CA GLU A 351 7.92 15.18 -8.17
C GLU A 351 7.19 16.38 -7.55
N ALA A 352 6.12 16.89 -8.17
CA ALA A 352 5.41 18.07 -7.69
C ALA A 352 4.64 17.83 -6.38
N THR A 353 4.61 18.84 -5.52
CA THR A 353 3.90 18.80 -4.23
C THR A 353 2.40 18.96 -4.41
N TYR A 354 1.96 19.78 -5.35
CA TYR A 354 0.58 20.26 -5.50
C TYR A 354 -0.07 19.86 -6.83
N LEU A 355 0.65 19.16 -7.70
CA LEU A 355 0.16 18.71 -9.00
C LEU A 355 -0.45 17.31 -8.89
N TYR A 356 -1.69 17.19 -9.29
CA TYR A 356 -2.43 15.93 -9.34
C TYR A 356 -2.54 15.44 -10.78
N GLN A 357 -2.59 14.11 -10.92
CA GLN A 357 -2.76 13.43 -12.20
C GLN A 357 -3.87 12.38 -12.07
N ASP A 358 -4.81 12.40 -13.01
CA ASP A 358 -5.80 11.35 -13.22
C ASP A 358 -5.91 11.03 -14.72
N GLY A 359 -5.40 9.87 -15.11
CA GLY A 359 -5.30 9.45 -16.51
C GLY A 359 -4.56 10.49 -17.37
N THR A 360 -5.30 11.15 -18.25
CA THR A 360 -4.79 12.19 -19.18
C THR A 360 -4.96 13.62 -18.66
N ARG A 361 -5.52 13.81 -17.46
CA ARG A 361 -5.83 15.12 -16.87
C ARG A 361 -4.88 15.47 -15.74
N TYR A 362 -4.52 16.75 -15.67
CA TYR A 362 -3.60 17.30 -14.68
C TYR A 362 -4.17 18.59 -14.08
N TRP A 363 -4.04 18.77 -12.77
CA TRP A 363 -4.49 19.99 -12.09
C TRP A 363 -3.67 20.31 -10.86
N TYR A 364 -3.57 21.60 -10.54
CA TYR A 364 -3.04 22.02 -9.25
C TYR A 364 -4.15 22.11 -8.21
N SER A 365 -3.83 21.74 -6.97
CA SER A 365 -4.65 22.00 -5.80
C SER A 365 -3.81 22.65 -4.71
N THR A 366 -4.43 23.36 -3.79
CA THR A 366 -3.75 23.98 -2.63
C THR A 366 -3.33 22.96 -1.58
N GLN A 367 -3.93 21.77 -1.62
CA GLN A 367 -3.57 20.65 -0.76
C GLN A 367 -2.43 19.82 -1.36
N PRO A 368 -1.41 19.45 -0.57
CA PRO A 368 -0.30 18.61 -1.06
C PRO A 368 -0.79 17.21 -1.42
N THR A 369 -0.14 16.58 -2.41
CA THR A 369 -0.46 15.23 -2.86
C THR A 369 -0.21 14.19 -1.78
N VAL A 370 -0.95 13.08 -1.81
CA VAL A 370 -0.76 11.95 -0.88
C VAL A 370 0.65 11.37 -0.95
N THR A 371 1.27 11.37 -2.13
CA THR A 371 2.66 10.96 -2.34
C THR A 371 3.60 11.86 -1.56
N LYS A 372 3.40 13.18 -1.62
CA LYS A 372 4.26 14.11 -0.90
C LYS A 372 4.10 14.01 0.61
N ILE A 373 2.86 13.86 1.09
CA ILE A 373 2.57 13.60 2.51
C ILE A 373 3.28 12.30 2.95
N ALA A 374 3.29 11.26 2.12
CA ALA A 374 3.96 10.00 2.42
C ALA A 374 5.48 10.16 2.51
N GLU A 375 6.10 10.89 1.59
CA GLU A 375 7.54 11.20 1.65
C GLU A 375 7.91 11.96 2.92
N ASP A 376 7.14 12.99 3.28
CA ASP A 376 7.44 13.83 4.44
C ASP A 376 7.26 13.03 5.75
N ARG A 377 6.25 12.14 5.80
CA ARG A 377 6.08 11.19 6.91
C ARG A 377 7.20 10.16 6.98
N ALA A 378 7.63 9.62 5.84
CA ALA A 378 8.77 8.68 5.78
C ALA A 378 10.09 9.35 6.19
N ALA A 379 10.31 10.60 5.81
CA ALA A 379 11.46 11.40 6.23
C ALA A 379 11.44 11.70 7.73
N ARG A 380 10.25 11.96 8.31
CA ARG A 380 10.10 12.09 9.77
C ARG A 380 10.43 10.78 10.49
N LEU A 381 9.96 9.65 9.96
CA LEU A 381 10.27 8.32 10.50
C LEU A 381 11.77 7.97 10.46
N ALA A 382 12.56 8.62 9.60
CA ALA A 382 14.02 8.48 9.63
C ALA A 382 14.65 8.96 10.95
N ARG A 383 13.96 9.83 11.71
CA ARG A 383 14.39 10.29 13.04
C ARG A 383 13.90 9.38 14.17
N GLU A 384 13.10 8.37 13.87
CA GLU A 384 12.47 7.46 14.83
C GLU A 384 12.79 5.98 14.49
N PRO A 385 14.08 5.57 14.51
CA PRO A 385 14.50 4.23 14.09
C PRO A 385 13.84 3.12 14.90
N GLU A 386 13.51 3.36 16.18
CA GLU A 386 12.84 2.39 17.05
C GLU A 386 11.48 1.92 16.52
N LYS A 387 10.71 2.80 15.86
CA LYS A 387 9.41 2.43 15.28
C LYS A 387 9.59 1.53 14.07
N VAL A 388 10.60 1.82 13.24
CA VAL A 388 10.96 1.03 12.07
C VAL A 388 11.46 -0.35 12.49
N ALA A 389 12.36 -0.39 13.49
CA ALA A 389 12.88 -1.62 14.08
C ALA A 389 11.76 -2.53 14.60
N ARG A 390 10.83 -1.96 15.37
CA ARG A 390 9.69 -2.70 15.94
C ARG A 390 8.80 -3.34 14.85
N GLU A 391 8.59 -2.66 13.74
CA GLU A 391 7.81 -3.21 12.62
C GLU A 391 8.56 -4.34 11.90
N ILE A 392 9.87 -4.20 11.68
CA ILE A 392 10.70 -5.27 11.12
C ILE A 392 10.69 -6.49 12.05
N GLU A 393 10.89 -6.29 13.35
CA GLU A 393 10.86 -7.34 14.36
C GLU A 393 9.50 -8.05 14.41
N ARG A 394 8.40 -7.29 14.35
CA ARG A 394 7.03 -7.85 14.29
C ARG A 394 6.88 -8.81 13.10
N ARG A 395 7.33 -8.40 11.92
CA ARG A 395 7.23 -9.22 10.69
C ARG A 395 8.07 -10.48 10.77
N VAL A 396 9.31 -10.39 11.28
CA VAL A 396 10.17 -11.58 11.47
C VAL A 396 9.55 -12.54 12.48
N ARG A 397 9.02 -12.02 13.60
CA ARG A 397 8.32 -12.84 14.60
C ARG A 397 7.12 -13.56 14.01
N GLU A 398 6.37 -12.92 13.12
CA GLU A 398 5.24 -13.54 12.42
C GLU A 398 5.67 -14.64 11.43
N ASP A 399 6.75 -14.45 10.68
CA ASP A 399 7.31 -15.48 9.79
C ASP A 399 7.78 -16.71 10.59
N VAL A 400 8.55 -16.47 11.66
CA VAL A 400 9.11 -17.53 12.52
C VAL A 400 8.02 -18.32 13.24
N ARG A 401 6.99 -17.66 13.80
CA ARG A 401 5.87 -18.33 14.47
C ARG A 401 5.11 -19.28 13.56
N ARG A 402 5.05 -18.99 12.27
CA ARG A 402 4.37 -19.84 11.28
C ARG A 402 5.23 -21.03 10.86
N ARG A 403 6.56 -20.91 10.90
CA ARG A 403 7.49 -21.84 10.24
C ARG A 403 8.82 -21.98 10.99
N CYS A 404 8.91 -22.88 11.97
CA CYS A 404 10.14 -23.11 12.74
C CYS A 404 11.20 -24.00 12.05
N GLY A 405 10.86 -24.63 10.90
CA GLY A 405 11.77 -25.57 10.22
C GLY A 405 12.08 -26.79 11.09
N GLU A 406 13.34 -27.26 11.03
CA GLU A 406 13.80 -28.40 11.82
C GLU A 406 14.24 -28.03 13.24
N PHE A 407 14.26 -26.74 13.62
CA PHE A 407 14.66 -26.32 14.96
C PHE A 407 13.56 -26.60 15.99
N CYS A 408 13.95 -27.08 17.17
CA CYS A 408 13.02 -27.27 18.28
C CYS A 408 12.50 -25.93 18.83
N ARG A 409 13.34 -24.89 18.77
CA ARG A 409 12.98 -23.53 19.16
C ARG A 409 13.79 -22.49 18.38
N VAL A 410 13.13 -21.38 18.07
CA VAL A 410 13.77 -20.18 17.50
C VAL A 410 13.64 -19.05 18.53
N HIS A 411 14.74 -18.39 18.84
CA HIS A 411 14.79 -17.22 19.71
C HIS A 411 14.80 -15.97 18.83
N ASP A 412 13.71 -15.22 18.87
CA ASP A 412 13.55 -13.97 18.13
C ASP A 412 14.12 -12.80 18.93
N PHE A 413 15.18 -12.18 18.42
CA PHE A 413 15.70 -10.89 18.90
C PHE A 413 16.01 -10.85 20.41
N PRO A 414 16.88 -11.74 20.93
CA PRO A 414 17.32 -11.65 22.32
C PRO A 414 18.02 -10.31 22.56
N ARG A 415 17.72 -9.65 23.68
CA ARG A 415 18.41 -8.42 24.07
C ARG A 415 19.63 -8.70 24.91
N THR A 416 19.64 -9.85 25.59
CA THR A 416 20.74 -10.28 26.44
C THR A 416 20.99 -11.78 26.27
N SER A 417 22.20 -12.22 26.64
CA SER A 417 22.56 -13.64 26.65
C SER A 417 21.70 -14.51 27.60
N GLN A 418 20.98 -13.89 28.55
CA GLN A 418 20.07 -14.57 29.47
C GLN A 418 18.76 -15.01 28.79
N ASP A 419 18.35 -14.33 27.72
CA ASP A 419 17.09 -14.60 27.00
C ASP A 419 17.11 -15.93 26.23
N VAL A 420 18.31 -16.50 26.03
CA VAL A 420 18.53 -17.80 25.39
C VAL A 420 18.79 -18.85 26.48
N PRO A 421 17.86 -19.78 26.76
CA PRO A 421 18.08 -20.86 27.72
C PRO A 421 19.21 -21.81 27.27
N ASP A 422 19.75 -22.58 28.21
CA ASP A 422 20.83 -23.53 27.97
C ASP A 422 20.27 -24.94 28.11
N ASP A 423 19.81 -25.53 26.99
CA ASP A 423 19.29 -26.90 26.95
C ASP A 423 19.89 -27.68 25.78
N PHE A 424 19.51 -28.95 25.66
CA PHE A 424 20.10 -29.93 24.74
C PHE A 424 19.66 -29.86 23.27
N ASP A 425 18.56 -29.16 22.97
CA ASP A 425 18.02 -29.10 21.60
C ASP A 425 18.65 -27.98 20.77
N ALA A 426 18.85 -28.24 19.47
CA ALA A 426 19.35 -27.25 18.53
C ALA A 426 18.37 -26.07 18.35
N ARG A 427 18.93 -24.86 18.36
CA ARG A 427 18.19 -23.59 18.35
C ARG A 427 18.77 -22.62 17.35
N LEU A 428 17.87 -21.87 16.74
CA LEU A 428 18.22 -20.71 15.92
C LEU A 428 18.02 -19.43 16.74
N VAL A 429 19.03 -18.58 16.80
CA VAL A 429 18.97 -17.27 17.43
C VAL A 429 19.00 -16.21 16.35
N ILE A 430 17.92 -15.45 16.18
CA ILE A 430 17.86 -14.36 15.21
C ILE A 430 18.30 -13.07 15.91
N LEU A 431 19.41 -12.50 15.45
CA LEU A 431 20.00 -11.29 16.02
C LEU A 431 19.17 -10.05 15.67
N THR A 432 19.25 -9.03 16.54
CA THR A 432 18.62 -7.72 16.33
C THR A 432 19.23 -7.01 15.13
N ILE A 433 18.46 -6.11 14.53
CA ILE A 433 18.94 -5.28 13.42
C ILE A 433 20.03 -4.28 13.87
N ASP A 434 20.12 -4.00 15.18
CA ASP A 434 21.20 -3.20 15.79
C ASP A 434 22.57 -3.90 15.70
N HIS A 435 22.57 -5.20 15.41
CA HIS A 435 23.76 -6.01 15.26
C HIS A 435 23.87 -6.57 13.82
N PRO A 436 24.14 -5.73 12.81
CA PRO A 436 24.28 -6.19 11.44
C PRO A 436 25.60 -6.95 11.23
N HIS A 437 25.64 -7.77 10.20
CA HIS A 437 26.81 -8.56 9.79
C HIS A 437 27.33 -8.11 8.42
N THR A 438 28.66 -8.10 8.30
CA THR A 438 29.40 -7.90 7.05
C THR A 438 30.46 -9.00 6.96
N LYS A 439 30.50 -9.67 5.79
CA LYS A 439 31.33 -10.86 5.58
C LYS A 439 32.83 -10.57 5.80
N GLY A 440 33.51 -11.45 6.53
CA GLY A 440 34.97 -11.43 6.69
C GLY A 440 35.52 -10.29 7.58
N GLN A 441 34.64 -9.59 8.31
CA GLN A 441 35.01 -8.61 9.32
C GLN A 441 34.38 -8.98 10.66
N GLU A 442 35.05 -8.64 11.75
CA GLU A 442 34.46 -8.76 13.08
C GLU A 442 33.33 -7.73 13.23
N SER A 443 32.10 -8.22 13.05
CA SER A 443 30.89 -7.41 13.00
C SER A 443 30.17 -7.40 14.35
N PRO A 444 29.31 -6.41 14.63
CA PRO A 444 28.49 -6.39 15.85
C PRO A 444 27.69 -7.69 16.04
N ALA A 445 27.19 -8.28 14.94
CA ALA A 445 26.55 -9.59 14.93
C ALA A 445 27.43 -10.70 15.52
N LEU A 446 28.70 -10.78 15.08
CA LEU A 446 29.64 -11.81 15.55
C LEU A 446 30.02 -11.60 17.01
N VAL A 447 30.22 -10.35 17.44
CA VAL A 447 30.54 -10.04 18.85
C VAL A 447 29.41 -10.47 19.77
N PHE A 448 28.17 -10.13 19.42
CA PHE A 448 27.00 -10.51 20.21
C PHE A 448 26.72 -12.03 20.15
N ALA A 449 26.91 -12.66 18.98
CA ALA A 449 26.81 -14.11 18.85
C ALA A 449 27.85 -14.85 19.72
N LYS A 450 29.10 -14.36 19.78
CA LYS A 450 30.15 -14.88 20.68
C LYS A 450 29.74 -14.73 22.14
N GLU A 451 29.20 -13.58 22.54
CA GLU A 451 28.73 -13.37 23.92
C GLU A 451 27.63 -14.36 24.30
N ILE A 452 26.62 -14.57 23.44
CA ILE A 452 25.55 -15.55 23.68
C ILE A 452 26.10 -16.97 23.69
N LEU A 453 27.08 -17.29 22.84
CA LEU A 453 27.69 -18.62 22.78
C LEU A 453 28.48 -18.93 24.06
N GLU A 454 29.17 -17.95 24.65
CA GLU A 454 30.04 -18.16 25.81
C GLU A 454 29.30 -18.03 27.15
N ARG A 455 28.24 -17.22 27.21
CA ARG A 455 27.57 -16.84 28.46
C ARG A 455 26.05 -17.05 28.41
N ARG A 456 25.49 -17.27 29.59
CA ARG A 456 24.06 -17.19 29.89
C ARG A 456 23.89 -16.24 31.06
N GLY A 457 23.72 -14.95 30.77
CA GLY A 457 23.78 -13.90 31.77
C GLY A 457 25.17 -13.83 32.41
N HIS A 458 25.26 -14.09 33.71
CA HIS A 458 26.54 -14.08 34.44
C HIS A 458 27.24 -15.44 34.50
N SER A 459 26.57 -16.53 34.10
CA SER A 459 27.15 -17.87 34.14
C SER A 459 27.73 -18.27 32.79
N PRO A 460 28.82 -19.07 32.75
CA PRO A 460 29.30 -19.67 31.50
C PRO A 460 28.23 -20.60 30.92
N ARG A 461 28.10 -20.61 29.58
CA ARG A 461 27.17 -21.49 28.88
C ARG A 461 27.78 -22.87 28.70
N HIS A 462 27.02 -23.93 29.01
CA HIS A 462 27.49 -25.30 28.88
C HIS A 462 27.18 -25.86 27.49
N TYR A 463 25.95 -25.73 26.97
CA TYR A 463 25.55 -26.42 25.74
C TYR A 463 25.77 -25.56 24.50
N ARG A 464 27.04 -25.24 24.23
CA ARG A 464 27.44 -24.32 23.16
C ARG A 464 27.15 -24.88 21.76
N ASN A 465 27.21 -26.19 21.58
CA ASN A 465 27.02 -26.81 20.28
C ASN A 465 25.56 -26.76 19.80
N THR A 466 24.60 -26.36 20.64
CA THR A 466 23.17 -26.32 20.26
C THR A 466 22.76 -25.01 19.58
N LEU A 467 23.62 -23.99 19.55
CA LEU A 467 23.26 -22.66 19.06
C LEU A 467 23.77 -22.40 17.63
N VAL A 468 22.89 -21.80 16.82
CA VAL A 468 23.22 -21.22 15.52
C VAL A 468 22.58 -19.83 15.42
N PHE A 469 23.21 -18.89 14.73
CA PHE A 469 22.77 -17.50 14.71
C PHE A 469 22.41 -17.04 13.30
N LEU A 470 21.37 -16.21 13.17
CA LEU A 470 20.96 -15.56 11.93
C LEU A 470 21.07 -14.04 12.08
N ALA A 471 21.80 -13.40 11.18
CA ALA A 471 22.05 -11.96 11.20
C ALA A 471 21.55 -11.26 9.93
N ALA A 472 21.21 -9.98 10.08
CA ALA A 472 20.91 -9.08 8.97
C ALA A 472 22.20 -8.62 8.27
N ASP A 473 22.16 -8.50 6.95
CA ASP A 473 23.23 -7.93 6.13
C ASP A 473 23.26 -6.40 6.26
N GLN A 474 24.43 -5.84 6.56
CA GLN A 474 24.58 -4.40 6.79
C GLN A 474 24.22 -3.54 5.58
N ALA A 475 24.54 -3.98 4.35
CA ALA A 475 24.26 -3.19 3.14
C ALA A 475 22.77 -3.21 2.80
N ARG A 476 22.12 -4.36 2.97
CA ARG A 476 20.68 -4.53 2.66
C ARG A 476 19.76 -3.98 3.75
N LEU A 477 20.27 -3.79 4.96
CA LEU A 477 19.48 -3.25 6.06
C LEU A 477 18.95 -1.84 5.76
N GLN A 478 19.77 -0.98 5.14
CA GLN A 478 19.36 0.38 4.76
C GLN A 478 18.16 0.37 3.80
N ASP A 479 18.19 -0.51 2.80
CA ASP A 479 17.10 -0.69 1.83
C ASP A 479 15.81 -1.19 2.52
N LEU A 480 15.93 -2.12 3.46
CA LEU A 480 14.80 -2.65 4.24
C LEU A 480 14.20 -1.57 5.13
N GLU A 481 15.02 -0.77 5.80
CA GLU A 481 14.57 0.35 6.64
C GLU A 481 13.87 1.42 5.82
N GLU A 482 14.38 1.76 4.62
CA GLU A 482 13.71 2.69 3.72
C GLU A 482 12.35 2.16 3.23
N ALA A 483 12.30 0.90 2.79
CA ALA A 483 11.05 0.27 2.39
C ALA A 483 10.02 0.25 3.53
N THR A 484 10.47 -0.05 4.75
CA THR A 484 9.62 -0.09 5.95
C THR A 484 9.11 1.31 6.33
N ARG A 485 9.96 2.34 6.24
CA ARG A 485 9.55 3.74 6.45
C ARG A 485 8.44 4.16 5.48
N ARG A 486 8.57 3.80 4.20
CA ARG A 486 7.53 4.08 3.19
C ARG A 486 6.24 3.35 3.50
N TYR A 487 6.31 2.08 3.89
CA TYR A 487 5.12 1.31 4.31
C TYR A 487 4.40 1.97 5.50
N LEU A 488 5.14 2.31 6.56
CA LEU A 488 4.58 2.96 7.76
C LEU A 488 4.01 4.35 7.45
N ALA A 489 4.63 5.09 6.52
CA ALA A 489 4.11 6.36 6.06
C ALA A 489 2.73 6.20 5.39
N TRP A 490 2.59 5.26 4.45
CA TRP A 490 1.31 4.98 3.80
C TRP A 490 0.25 4.45 4.77
N GLU A 491 0.65 3.58 5.71
CA GLU A 491 -0.24 3.10 6.75
C GLU A 491 -0.78 4.23 7.62
N SER A 492 0.09 5.15 8.06
CA SER A 492 -0.36 6.29 8.86
C SER A 492 -1.30 7.23 8.10
N ILE A 493 -1.13 7.39 6.77
CA ILE A 493 -2.02 8.23 5.95
C ILE A 493 -3.42 7.63 5.88
N LEU A 494 -3.51 6.30 5.73
CA LEU A 494 -4.79 5.61 5.71
C LEU A 494 -5.47 5.59 7.08
N GLN A 495 -4.71 5.63 8.17
CA GLN A 495 -5.24 5.81 9.52
C GLN A 495 -5.83 7.21 9.71
N ASP A 496 -5.13 8.25 9.22
CA ASP A 496 -5.55 9.65 9.32
C ASP A 496 -6.45 10.11 8.15
N LYS A 497 -7.15 9.19 7.48
CA LYS A 497 -7.91 9.48 6.24
C LYS A 497 -9.03 10.51 6.45
N GLU A 498 -9.63 10.52 7.64
CA GLU A 498 -10.72 11.44 8.01
C GLU A 498 -10.16 12.82 8.37
N ASP A 499 -9.07 12.87 9.14
CA ASP A 499 -8.41 14.14 9.51
C ASP A 499 -7.79 14.87 8.31
N LEU A 500 -7.38 14.11 7.28
CA LEU A 500 -6.83 14.64 6.03
C LEU A 500 -7.90 14.93 4.96
N ASP A 501 -9.18 14.67 5.24
CA ASP A 501 -10.30 14.81 4.29
C ASP A 501 -10.01 14.16 2.92
N LEU A 502 -9.43 12.95 2.92
CA LEU A 502 -9.00 12.29 1.68
C LEU A 502 -10.20 11.90 0.81
N SER A 503 -10.15 12.29 -0.47
CA SER A 503 -11.12 11.85 -1.47
C SER A 503 -11.08 10.33 -1.70
N PRO A 504 -12.17 9.71 -2.18
CA PRO A 504 -12.20 8.27 -2.49
C PRO A 504 -11.15 7.83 -3.52
N HIS A 505 -10.69 8.73 -4.39
CA HIS A 505 -9.59 8.45 -5.31
C HIS A 505 -8.24 8.41 -4.59
N GLN A 506 -7.95 9.39 -3.74
CA GLN A 506 -6.72 9.45 -2.94
C GLN A 506 -6.61 8.26 -1.98
N VAL A 507 -7.72 7.81 -1.39
CA VAL A 507 -7.74 6.60 -0.54
C VAL A 507 -7.35 5.35 -1.35
N ARG A 508 -7.96 5.13 -2.52
CA ARG A 508 -7.59 3.99 -3.39
C ARG A 508 -6.13 4.04 -3.84
N GLN A 509 -5.62 5.23 -4.15
CA GLN A 509 -4.21 5.42 -4.48
C GLN A 509 -3.31 5.06 -3.28
N ALA A 510 -3.62 5.55 -2.09
CA ALA A 510 -2.85 5.25 -0.88
C ALA A 510 -2.92 3.76 -0.48
N GLU A 511 -4.05 3.09 -0.66
CA GLU A 511 -4.19 1.64 -0.47
C GLU A 511 -3.32 0.84 -1.43
N SER A 512 -3.33 1.21 -2.72
CA SER A 512 -2.49 0.58 -3.74
C SER A 512 -0.99 0.77 -3.42
N GLN A 513 -0.59 1.98 -3.03
CA GLN A 513 0.79 2.27 -2.65
C GLN A 513 1.20 1.56 -1.35
N LYS A 514 0.31 1.46 -0.35
CA LYS A 514 0.55 0.65 0.86
C LYS A 514 0.77 -0.81 0.50
N ALA A 515 -0.07 -1.40 -0.35
CA ALA A 515 0.08 -2.80 -0.76
C ALA A 515 1.38 -3.05 -1.53
N ALA A 516 1.78 -2.14 -2.42
CA ALA A 516 3.06 -2.22 -3.12
C ALA A 516 4.27 -2.10 -2.16
N ALA A 517 4.21 -1.17 -1.21
CA ALA A 517 5.22 -1.02 -0.17
C ALA A 517 5.31 -2.27 0.73
N ASP A 518 4.15 -2.85 1.09
CA ASP A 518 4.08 -4.08 1.89
C ASP A 518 4.73 -5.28 1.20
N ALA A 519 4.41 -5.48 -0.10
CA ALA A 519 5.02 -6.51 -0.92
C ALA A 519 6.54 -6.31 -1.05
N THR A 520 7.00 -5.05 -1.14
CA THR A 520 8.43 -4.71 -1.20
C THR A 520 9.13 -5.09 0.10
N VAL A 521 8.55 -4.75 1.27
CA VAL A 521 9.12 -5.13 2.58
C VAL A 521 9.14 -6.66 2.72
N ALA A 522 8.07 -7.35 2.33
CA ALA A 522 8.00 -8.81 2.38
C ALA A 522 9.08 -9.49 1.52
N ALA A 523 9.43 -8.92 0.36
CA ALA A 523 10.52 -9.42 -0.49
C ALA A 523 11.92 -9.09 0.07
N ARG A 524 12.11 -7.91 0.65
CA ARG A 524 13.41 -7.46 1.19
C ARG A 524 13.77 -8.12 2.52
N LEU A 525 12.79 -8.57 3.31
CA LEU A 525 13.01 -9.21 4.61
C LEU A 525 13.91 -10.47 4.52
N PRO A 526 13.60 -11.50 3.71
CA PRO A 526 14.45 -12.70 3.58
C PRO A 526 15.77 -12.41 2.87
N GLU A 527 15.82 -11.37 2.04
CA GLU A 527 17.03 -10.90 1.38
C GLU A 527 18.02 -10.22 2.34
N THR A 528 17.51 -9.63 3.42
CA THR A 528 18.29 -8.91 4.43
C THR A 528 18.80 -9.87 5.51
N PHE A 529 17.94 -10.74 6.06
CA PHE A 529 18.32 -11.76 7.03
C PHE A 529 18.95 -12.99 6.37
N GLN A 530 20.10 -12.80 5.72
CA GLN A 530 20.74 -13.82 4.88
C GLN A 530 21.99 -14.48 5.50
N TRP A 531 22.54 -13.95 6.59
CA TRP A 531 23.80 -14.46 7.14
C TRP A 531 23.56 -15.46 8.26
N LEU A 532 23.86 -16.73 8.00
CA LEU A 532 23.87 -17.78 9.00
C LEU A 532 25.30 -17.90 9.56
N LEU A 533 25.44 -17.65 10.85
CA LEU A 533 26.71 -17.72 11.59
C LEU A 533 26.72 -19.01 12.40
N VAL A 534 27.59 -19.93 12.00
CA VAL A 534 27.69 -21.26 12.62
C VAL A 534 29.03 -21.38 13.34
N PRO A 535 29.05 -21.65 14.66
CA PRO A 535 30.29 -21.97 15.34
C PRO A 535 30.77 -23.36 14.91
N VAL A 536 32.04 -23.47 14.53
CA VAL A 536 32.69 -24.69 14.04
C VAL A 536 34.05 -24.84 14.71
N GLN A 537 34.37 -26.08 15.09
CA GLN A 537 35.65 -26.47 15.66
C GLN A 537 36.05 -27.81 15.03
N THR A 538 37.25 -27.92 14.46
CA THR A 538 37.68 -29.18 13.81
C THR A 538 38.26 -30.16 14.81
N ASP A 539 39.11 -29.65 15.72
CA ASP A 539 39.77 -30.44 16.75
C ASP A 539 39.62 -29.79 18.14
N PRO A 540 39.61 -30.57 19.23
CA PRO A 540 39.49 -30.04 20.59
C PRO A 540 40.56 -29.01 20.98
N GLN A 541 41.73 -29.04 20.32
CA GLN A 541 42.85 -28.12 20.59
C GLN A 541 42.81 -26.84 19.73
N THR A 542 41.94 -26.79 18.72
CA THR A 542 41.78 -25.60 17.87
C THR A 542 40.77 -24.65 18.46
N GLU A 543 40.97 -23.35 18.25
CA GLU A 543 39.99 -22.33 18.66
C GLU A 543 38.68 -22.46 17.85
N VAL A 544 37.57 -22.02 18.46
CA VAL A 544 36.28 -22.00 17.78
C VAL A 544 36.28 -20.93 16.70
N THR A 545 35.99 -21.33 15.47
CA THR A 545 35.86 -20.44 14.32
C THR A 545 34.40 -20.28 13.91
N TRP A 546 34.12 -19.26 13.09
CA TRP A 546 32.77 -18.95 12.62
C TRP A 546 32.67 -19.20 11.12
N GLN A 547 31.77 -20.10 10.73
CA GLN A 547 31.41 -20.31 9.35
C GLN A 547 30.25 -19.36 8.98
N GLU A 548 30.53 -18.43 8.06
CA GLU A 548 29.58 -17.45 7.54
C GLU A 548 28.92 -17.99 6.27
N ILE A 549 27.66 -18.45 6.37
CA ILE A 549 26.93 -19.05 5.26
C ILE A 549 25.85 -18.08 4.78
N ARG A 550 25.90 -17.73 3.49
CA ARG A 550 24.85 -16.93 2.86
C ARG A 550 23.66 -17.82 2.49
N LEU A 551 22.50 -17.48 3.03
CA LEU A 551 21.23 -18.15 2.71
C LEU A 551 20.61 -17.58 1.42
N GLN A 552 19.99 -18.45 0.63
CA GLN A 552 19.31 -18.11 -0.63
C GLN A 552 17.95 -18.79 -0.71
N GLY A 553 16.99 -18.16 -1.38
CA GLY A 553 15.62 -18.67 -1.57
C GLY A 553 14.54 -17.87 -0.82
N ASN A 554 13.28 -18.12 -1.21
CA ASN A 554 12.07 -17.40 -0.76
C ASN A 554 11.29 -18.14 0.35
N GLU A 555 11.84 -19.20 0.92
CA GLU A 555 11.25 -19.89 2.07
C GLU A 555 11.34 -19.05 3.35
N GLY A 556 10.60 -19.43 4.39
CA GLY A 556 10.67 -18.77 5.70
C GLY A 556 12.08 -18.83 6.29
N LEU A 557 12.44 -17.83 7.10
CA LEU A 557 13.81 -17.61 7.56
C LEU A 557 14.41 -18.83 8.27
N ALA A 558 13.66 -19.40 9.22
CA ALA A 558 14.11 -20.56 9.99
C ALA A 558 14.16 -21.86 9.17
N VAL A 559 13.18 -22.06 8.27
CA VAL A 559 13.15 -23.23 7.37
C VAL A 559 14.40 -23.22 6.49
N ARG A 560 14.68 -22.09 5.84
CA ARG A 560 15.85 -21.91 4.97
C ARG A 560 17.17 -22.15 5.72
N ALA A 561 17.28 -21.62 6.93
CA ALA A 561 18.44 -21.86 7.79
C ALA A 561 18.59 -23.37 8.10
N SER A 562 17.52 -24.06 8.51
CA SER A 562 17.56 -25.49 8.81
C SER A 562 17.90 -26.35 7.58
N THR A 563 17.26 -26.10 6.44
CA THR A 563 17.52 -26.84 5.18
C THR A 563 18.97 -26.70 4.76
N ARG A 564 19.55 -25.50 4.91
CA ARG A 564 20.96 -25.26 4.60
C ARG A 564 21.90 -26.00 5.55
N LEU A 565 21.63 -25.98 6.86
CA LEU A 565 22.42 -26.70 7.86
C LEU A 565 22.38 -28.21 7.66
N VAL A 566 21.21 -28.77 7.38
CA VAL A 566 21.06 -30.21 7.11
C VAL A 566 21.83 -30.61 5.85
N ARG A 567 21.76 -29.80 4.79
CA ARG A 567 22.48 -30.06 3.54
C ARG A 567 24.01 -30.01 3.70
N GLU A 568 24.52 -29.15 4.57
CA GLU A 568 25.96 -29.05 4.87
C GLU A 568 26.40 -30.00 6.01
N GLU A 569 25.50 -30.86 6.52
CA GLU A 569 25.73 -31.74 7.67
C GLU A 569 26.14 -31.01 8.98
N LEU A 570 25.80 -29.71 9.08
CA LEU A 570 26.01 -28.88 10.28
C LEU A 570 24.85 -29.00 11.28
N LEU A 571 23.80 -29.72 10.93
CA LEU A 571 22.69 -30.10 11.80
C LEU A 571 22.20 -31.49 11.38
N LEU A 572 22.28 -32.47 12.28
CA LEU A 572 21.82 -33.82 12.03
C LEU A 572 20.40 -34.02 12.58
N THR A 573 19.47 -34.34 11.68
CA THR A 573 18.11 -34.76 12.02
C THR A 573 17.97 -36.25 12.20
N ARG A 574 18.92 -37.03 11.68
CA ARG A 574 19.05 -38.48 11.83
C ARG A 574 20.53 -38.85 11.95
N LEU A 575 20.84 -39.81 12.79
CA LEU A 575 22.18 -40.34 12.98
C LEU A 575 22.11 -41.87 13.00
N ALA A 576 22.93 -42.54 12.17
CA ALA A 576 23.00 -44.00 12.16
C ALA A 576 23.88 -44.50 13.31
N GLY A 577 23.60 -45.70 13.83
CA GLY A 577 24.36 -46.30 14.93
C GLY A 577 25.85 -46.52 14.59
N THR A 578 26.15 -46.82 13.32
CA THR A 578 27.52 -46.95 12.81
C THR A 578 28.27 -45.62 12.81
N ARG A 579 27.62 -44.52 12.43
CA ARG A 579 28.21 -43.17 12.47
C ARG A 579 28.44 -42.71 13.91
N LEU A 580 27.51 -43.00 14.82
CA LEU A 580 27.72 -42.76 16.25
C LEU A 580 28.95 -43.52 16.77
N ARG A 581 29.12 -44.78 16.38
CA ARG A 581 30.32 -45.56 16.71
C ARG A 581 31.61 -44.94 16.19
N MET A 582 31.61 -44.46 14.95
CA MET A 582 32.78 -43.75 14.38
C MET A 582 33.16 -42.51 15.18
N GLU A 583 32.19 -41.71 15.61
CA GLU A 583 32.46 -40.51 16.44
C GLU A 583 33.01 -40.87 17.83
N LEU A 584 32.48 -41.95 18.44
CA LEU A 584 32.96 -42.47 19.72
C LEU A 584 34.40 -43.01 19.67
N ASP A 585 34.84 -43.51 18.51
CA ASP A 585 36.20 -44.04 18.32
C ASP A 585 37.17 -42.95 17.86
N LYS A 586 36.72 -42.00 17.03
CA LYS A 586 37.53 -40.89 16.52
C LYS A 586 37.99 -39.95 17.64
N ILE A 587 37.10 -39.67 18.59
CA ILE A 587 37.35 -38.82 19.74
C ILE A 587 37.19 -39.71 20.98
N PRO A 588 38.06 -39.65 22.01
CA PRO A 588 38.00 -40.55 23.16
C PRO A 588 36.79 -40.26 24.08
N LEU A 589 35.58 -40.43 23.57
CA LEU A 589 34.31 -40.29 24.29
C LEU A 589 34.02 -41.53 25.17
N TRP A 590 34.69 -42.66 24.88
CA TRP A 590 34.71 -43.83 25.76
C TRP A 590 35.41 -43.51 27.08
N ARG A 591 34.73 -43.74 28.21
CA ARG A 591 35.29 -43.55 29.55
C ARG A 591 35.71 -44.90 30.11
N GLY A 592 36.78 -45.45 29.55
CA GLY A 592 37.19 -46.84 29.75
C GLY A 592 36.49 -47.77 28.77
N ASP A 593 35.63 -48.67 29.26
CA ASP A 593 34.97 -49.72 28.47
C ASP A 593 33.49 -49.45 28.17
N HIS A 594 32.93 -48.39 28.74
CA HIS A 594 31.55 -47.97 28.53
C HIS A 594 31.39 -46.45 28.61
N VAL A 595 30.21 -45.95 28.24
CA VAL A 595 29.81 -44.54 28.39
C VAL A 595 28.31 -44.44 28.63
N SER A 596 27.88 -43.52 29.49
CA SER A 596 26.46 -43.25 29.74
C SER A 596 25.82 -42.52 28.56
N ILE A 597 24.60 -42.91 28.18
CA ILE A 597 23.89 -42.26 27.07
C ILE A 597 23.57 -40.79 27.41
N ARG A 598 23.14 -40.51 28.66
CA ARG A 598 22.91 -39.14 29.14
C ARG A 598 24.14 -38.27 28.99
N GLN A 599 25.29 -38.82 29.35
CA GLN A 599 26.55 -38.12 29.23
C GLN A 599 26.94 -37.86 27.77
N LEU A 600 26.64 -38.80 26.86
CA LEU A 600 26.83 -38.55 25.43
C LEU A 600 25.94 -37.41 24.93
N ILE A 601 24.69 -37.33 25.39
CA ILE A 601 23.81 -36.19 25.05
C ILE A 601 24.44 -34.88 25.52
N GLU A 602 24.94 -34.83 26.76
CA GLU A 602 25.65 -33.67 27.30
C GLU A 602 26.91 -33.34 26.48
N ASP A 603 27.72 -34.34 26.13
CA ASP A 603 28.96 -34.15 25.37
C ASP A 603 28.67 -33.61 23.96
N PHE A 604 27.70 -34.20 23.24
CA PHE A 604 27.28 -33.73 21.91
C PHE A 604 26.69 -32.31 21.95
N ALA A 605 26.01 -31.93 23.03
CA ALA A 605 25.48 -30.58 23.21
C ALA A 605 26.56 -29.57 23.66
N HIS A 606 27.59 -30.02 24.41
CA HIS A 606 28.63 -29.16 24.98
C HIS A 606 29.76 -28.83 23.99
N TYR A 607 30.25 -29.85 23.27
CA TYR A 607 31.46 -29.74 22.45
C TYR A 607 31.15 -29.42 20.99
N ILE A 608 31.69 -28.30 20.49
CA ILE A 608 31.42 -27.80 19.12
C ILE A 608 32.08 -28.67 18.04
N TYR A 609 33.14 -29.41 18.39
CA TYR A 609 33.80 -30.34 17.47
C TYR A 609 32.99 -31.63 17.21
N LEU A 610 31.92 -31.88 17.98
CA LEU A 610 31.01 -32.99 17.73
C LEU A 610 29.87 -32.56 16.79
N PRO A 611 29.29 -33.49 16.01
CA PRO A 611 28.16 -33.18 15.15
C PRO A 611 26.98 -32.62 15.95
N ARG A 612 26.45 -31.48 15.52
CA ARG A 612 25.27 -30.87 16.16
C ARG A 612 24.02 -31.69 15.86
N LEU A 613 23.32 -32.11 16.92
CA LEU A 613 22.08 -32.88 16.82
C LEU A 613 20.86 -31.96 16.93
N ARG A 614 19.78 -32.28 16.20
CA ARG A 614 18.50 -31.58 16.32
C ARG A 614 17.96 -31.60 17.75
N SER A 615 17.94 -32.79 18.36
CA SER A 615 17.43 -33.05 19.69
C SER A 615 18.08 -34.32 20.27
N PRO A 616 17.98 -34.55 21.59
CA PRO A 616 18.44 -35.80 22.23
C PRO A 616 17.86 -37.07 21.60
N ALA A 617 16.64 -36.97 21.04
CA ALA A 617 15.96 -38.08 20.36
C ALA A 617 16.79 -38.68 19.21
N VAL A 618 17.54 -37.85 18.49
CA VAL A 618 18.39 -38.29 17.36
C VAL A 618 19.47 -39.26 17.85
N LEU A 619 20.03 -39.03 19.03
CA LEU A 619 21.01 -39.93 19.62
C LEU A 619 20.34 -41.23 20.11
N ALA A 620 19.18 -41.12 20.75
CA ALA A 620 18.41 -42.29 21.19
C ALA A 620 17.98 -43.19 20.01
N GLU A 621 17.62 -42.60 18.87
CA GLU A 621 17.38 -43.29 17.60
C GLU A 621 18.64 -43.98 17.07
N ALA A 622 19.79 -43.28 17.07
CA ALA A 622 21.07 -43.87 16.66
C ALA A 622 21.47 -45.08 17.51
N VAL A 623 21.21 -45.03 18.82
CA VAL A 623 21.44 -46.15 19.73
C VAL A 623 20.51 -47.32 19.41
N ARG A 624 19.22 -47.07 19.19
CA ARG A 624 18.24 -48.11 18.79
C ARG A 624 18.62 -48.77 17.47
N ASP A 625 19.03 -47.98 16.49
CA ASP A 625 19.48 -48.42 15.18
C ASP A 625 20.75 -49.30 15.31
N GLY A 626 21.77 -48.81 16.01
CA GLY A 626 23.02 -49.54 16.23
C GLY A 626 22.86 -50.87 16.95
N MET A 627 21.91 -50.96 17.89
CA MET A 627 21.57 -52.18 18.62
C MET A 627 20.84 -53.23 17.77
N GLY A 628 20.08 -52.78 16.76
CA GLY A 628 19.36 -53.65 15.83
C GLY A 628 20.25 -54.29 14.75
N LEU A 629 21.49 -53.83 14.59
CA LEU A 629 22.43 -54.36 13.60
C LEU A 629 22.90 -55.77 13.99
N LEU A 630 22.80 -56.72 13.05
CA LEU A 630 23.38 -58.05 13.20
C LEU A 630 24.92 -58.02 13.24
N THR A 631 25.52 -56.95 12.71
CA THR A 631 26.98 -56.69 12.67
C THR A 631 27.49 -55.88 13.86
N TRP A 632 26.72 -55.78 14.95
CA TRP A 632 27.04 -54.92 16.10
C TRP A 632 28.43 -55.15 16.70
N GLU A 633 28.97 -56.36 16.58
CA GLU A 633 30.31 -56.73 17.03
C GLU A 633 31.43 -55.93 16.34
N ARG A 634 31.21 -55.53 15.08
CA ARG A 634 32.21 -54.84 14.25
C ARG A 634 31.84 -53.39 13.96
N GLU A 635 30.55 -53.11 13.81
CA GLU A 635 30.07 -51.84 13.25
C GLU A 635 29.36 -50.95 14.28
N SER A 636 29.03 -51.44 15.49
CA SER A 636 28.34 -50.63 16.51
C SER A 636 28.83 -50.89 17.95
N PHE A 637 27.91 -51.17 18.87
CA PHE A 637 28.12 -51.25 20.33
C PHE A 637 27.02 -52.11 20.97
N ALA A 638 27.23 -52.48 22.23
CA ALA A 638 26.23 -53.16 23.06
C ALA A 638 25.62 -52.17 24.07
N TYR A 639 24.48 -52.55 24.67
CA TYR A 639 23.78 -51.73 25.66
C TYR A 639 23.68 -52.48 27.00
N ALA A 640 23.87 -51.78 28.12
CA ALA A 640 23.66 -52.30 29.46
C ALA A 640 22.81 -51.34 30.30
N ASP A 641 21.98 -51.88 31.20
CA ASP A 641 21.15 -51.07 32.10
C ASP A 641 21.99 -50.40 33.21
N SER A 642 23.03 -51.07 33.71
CA SER A 642 23.99 -50.53 34.70
C SER A 642 25.29 -51.33 34.75
N PHE A 643 26.33 -50.76 35.38
CA PHE A 643 27.60 -51.43 35.65
C PHE A 643 27.76 -51.71 37.14
N ASP A 644 28.10 -52.96 37.49
CA ASP A 644 28.39 -53.38 38.86
C ASP A 644 29.90 -53.31 39.12
N GLU A 645 30.32 -52.25 39.83
CA GLU A 645 31.74 -52.02 40.15
C GLU A 645 32.33 -53.10 41.09
N THR A 646 31.51 -53.73 41.92
CA THR A 646 31.98 -54.75 42.88
C THR A 646 32.22 -56.11 42.20
N GLY A 647 31.40 -56.43 41.20
CA GLY A 647 31.48 -57.68 40.44
C GLY A 647 32.19 -57.56 39.08
N GLY A 648 32.56 -56.34 38.66
CA GLY A 648 33.12 -56.07 37.33
C GLY A 648 32.20 -56.50 36.18
N ARG A 649 30.88 -56.44 36.37
CA ARG A 649 29.87 -57.03 35.46
C ARG A 649 28.84 -56.01 34.99
N TYR A 650 28.47 -56.06 33.71
CA TYR A 650 27.38 -55.27 33.14
C TYR A 650 26.02 -55.97 33.39
N ARG A 651 25.08 -55.26 34.02
CA ARG A 651 23.73 -55.76 34.29
C ARG A 651 22.79 -55.39 33.13
N GLY A 652 21.94 -56.34 32.73
CA GLY A 652 21.01 -56.14 31.62
C GLY A 652 21.70 -55.96 30.26
N LEU A 653 22.89 -56.56 30.08
CA LEU A 653 23.65 -56.48 28.83
C LEU A 653 22.86 -57.13 27.69
N ARG A 654 22.60 -56.35 26.64
CA ARG A 654 21.88 -56.75 25.42
C ARG A 654 22.73 -56.36 24.22
N ALA A 655 22.63 -57.14 23.15
CA ALA A 655 23.25 -56.85 21.87
C ALA A 655 22.50 -57.59 20.74
N GLY A 656 22.41 -57.01 19.53
CA GLY A 656 21.76 -57.63 18.38
C GLY A 656 20.24 -57.79 18.49
N GLY A 657 19.55 -56.79 19.05
CA GLY A 657 18.10 -56.81 19.27
C GLY A 657 17.50 -55.43 19.53
N HIS A 658 16.18 -55.30 19.41
CA HIS A 658 15.49 -54.02 19.62
C HIS A 658 15.34 -53.70 21.11
N ILE A 659 15.62 -52.44 21.46
CA ILE A 659 15.38 -51.89 22.80
C ILE A 659 14.42 -50.69 22.70
N SER A 660 13.61 -50.51 23.74
CA SER A 660 12.78 -49.32 23.90
C SER A 660 13.54 -48.33 24.78
N LEU A 661 13.89 -47.17 24.22
CA LEU A 661 14.51 -46.07 24.94
C LEU A 661 13.61 -44.83 24.84
N PRO A 662 13.41 -44.06 25.92
CA PRO A 662 12.73 -42.79 25.85
C PRO A 662 13.57 -41.75 25.10
N ASP A 663 12.91 -40.83 24.41
CA ASP A 663 13.57 -39.89 23.50
C ASP A 663 14.30 -38.73 24.22
N THR A 664 13.95 -38.42 25.46
CA THR A 664 14.41 -37.19 26.17
C THR A 664 15.48 -37.42 27.24
N ASP A 665 15.51 -38.59 27.89
CA ASP A 665 16.51 -38.97 28.90
C ASP A 665 16.69 -40.50 28.91
N PRO A 666 17.29 -41.07 27.84
CA PRO A 666 17.51 -42.51 27.74
C PRO A 666 18.47 -43.00 28.84
N PRO A 667 18.01 -43.90 29.74
CA PRO A 667 18.89 -44.51 30.73
C PRO A 667 19.82 -45.54 30.09
N GLY A 668 20.88 -45.89 30.81
CA GLY A 668 21.78 -46.99 30.45
C GLY A 668 23.14 -46.55 29.89
N LEU A 669 23.92 -47.56 29.53
CA LEU A 669 25.32 -47.49 29.17
C LEU A 669 25.54 -48.13 27.80
N LEU A 670 26.29 -47.45 26.93
CA LEU A 670 26.89 -48.08 25.76
C LEU A 670 28.18 -48.76 26.16
N VAL A 671 28.38 -50.01 25.73
CA VAL A 671 29.53 -50.85 26.08
C VAL A 671 30.29 -51.22 24.82
N LYS A 672 31.63 -51.22 24.90
CA LYS A 672 32.47 -51.68 23.79
C LYS A 672 32.13 -53.13 23.40
N PRO A 673 31.97 -53.45 22.10
CA PRO A 673 31.61 -54.77 21.62
C PRO A 673 32.52 -55.88 22.14
N GLU A 674 33.83 -55.65 22.19
CA GLU A 674 34.80 -56.65 22.69
C GLU A 674 34.54 -57.05 24.15
N VAL A 675 34.19 -56.07 24.98
CA VAL A 675 33.95 -56.25 26.41
C VAL A 675 32.60 -56.92 26.64
N ALA A 676 31.58 -56.46 25.92
CA ALA A 676 30.26 -57.07 25.93
C ALA A 676 30.32 -58.54 25.48
N ARG A 677 31.10 -58.84 24.43
CA ARG A 677 31.25 -60.20 23.91
C ARG A 677 31.94 -61.12 24.92
N ARG A 678 33.01 -60.67 25.57
CA ARG A 678 33.69 -61.45 26.62
C ARG A 678 32.74 -61.83 27.75
N GLN A 679 31.86 -60.92 28.18
CA GLN A 679 30.87 -61.24 29.21
C GLN A 679 29.81 -62.24 28.71
N LEU A 680 29.26 -62.03 27.51
CA LEU A 680 28.26 -62.94 26.93
C LEU A 680 28.83 -64.36 26.72
N ASP A 681 30.07 -64.49 26.25
CA ASP A 681 30.73 -65.79 26.07
C ASP A 681 31.03 -66.48 27.42
N THR A 682 31.31 -65.71 28.47
CA THR A 682 31.53 -66.23 29.83
C THR A 682 30.22 -66.72 30.45
N GLU A 683 29.10 -66.03 30.19
CA GLU A 683 27.77 -66.41 30.67
C GLU A 683 27.16 -67.57 29.86
N GLN A 684 27.57 -67.77 28.60
CA GLN A 684 27.16 -68.92 27.77
C GLN A 684 27.97 -70.20 28.04
N ARG A 685 29.11 -70.12 28.74
CA ARG A 685 29.83 -71.32 29.22
C ARG A 685 29.18 -71.82 30.51
N PRO A 686 28.58 -73.03 30.55
CA PRO A 686 28.03 -73.56 31.78
C PRO A 686 29.15 -73.85 32.78
N ALA A 687 29.00 -73.40 34.03
CA ALA A 687 29.87 -73.77 35.14
C ALA A 687 29.82 -75.30 35.35
N GLY A 688 31.00 -75.92 35.38
CA GLY A 688 31.18 -77.36 35.28
C GLY A 688 30.88 -78.18 36.54
N GLN A 689 30.75 -79.48 36.26
CA GLN A 689 30.94 -80.65 37.13
C GLN A 689 31.90 -80.44 38.31
N VAL A 690 31.53 -80.98 39.47
CA VAL A 690 32.43 -81.27 40.60
C VAL A 690 32.15 -82.72 41.10
N PRO A 691 33.16 -83.51 41.52
CA PRO A 691 33.12 -84.98 41.59
C PRO A 691 32.53 -85.58 42.88
N GLU A 692 32.21 -86.88 42.81
CA GLU A 692 31.72 -87.74 43.90
C GLU A 692 32.64 -87.82 45.13
N GLY A 693 32.02 -87.92 46.32
CA GLY A 693 32.72 -88.24 47.56
C GLY A 693 31.85 -88.36 48.84
N VAL A 694 31.22 -89.53 49.01
CA VAL A 694 31.06 -90.29 50.29
C VAL A 694 30.00 -89.88 51.36
N SER A 695 28.91 -90.69 51.38
CA SER A 695 28.23 -91.35 52.53
C SER A 695 27.21 -90.65 53.44
N GLY A 696 26.13 -91.41 53.74
CA GLY A 696 25.32 -91.36 54.97
C GLY A 696 23.87 -90.87 54.76
N ALA A 697 22.94 -91.64 54.20
CA ALA A 697 22.15 -92.72 54.81
C ALA A 697 21.11 -92.27 55.87
N ALA A 698 19.83 -92.60 55.58
CA ALA A 698 18.64 -92.82 56.43
C ALA A 698 17.47 -91.94 55.94
N GLY A 699 16.55 -92.45 55.11
CA GLY A 699 15.55 -93.49 55.42
C GLY A 699 14.19 -92.78 55.57
N GLY A 700 13.03 -93.22 55.08
CA GLY A 700 12.52 -94.36 54.31
C GLY A 700 11.05 -93.99 54.04
N GLU A 701 10.50 -94.18 52.83
CA GLU A 701 9.77 -95.38 52.39
C GLU A 701 8.22 -95.26 52.58
N PRO A 702 7.36 -96.03 51.86
CA PRO A 702 7.30 -96.11 50.38
C PRO A 702 5.88 -96.33 49.79
N GLY A 703 5.81 -96.38 48.45
CA GLY A 703 4.99 -97.34 47.71
C GLY A 703 3.84 -96.74 46.87
N GLY A 704 3.70 -97.03 45.57
CA GLY A 704 4.51 -97.87 44.69
C GLY A 704 4.05 -97.79 43.22
N THR A 705 4.91 -98.33 42.34
CA THR A 705 4.64 -99.07 41.07
C THR A 705 3.54 -98.58 40.12
N ALA A 706 3.66 -98.58 38.80
CA ALA A 706 4.66 -99.00 37.83
C ALA A 706 4.12 -98.59 36.45
N GLY A 707 4.95 -98.64 35.42
CA GLY A 707 4.47 -98.83 34.05
C GLY A 707 4.87 -97.73 33.08
N GLY A 708 5.92 -98.02 32.30
CA GLY A 708 6.23 -97.27 31.10
C GLY A 708 5.13 -97.38 30.06
N GLY A 709 5.05 -96.35 29.21
CA GLY A 709 4.16 -96.34 28.07
C GLY A 709 4.27 -95.01 27.35
N ALA A 710 5.06 -94.98 26.28
CA ALA A 710 5.11 -93.89 25.34
C ALA A 710 3.68 -93.48 24.93
N THR A 711 3.38 -92.19 25.02
CA THR A 711 2.23 -91.61 24.33
C THR A 711 2.69 -90.38 23.56
N ALA A 712 2.45 -90.46 22.25
CA ALA A 712 2.64 -89.39 21.30
C ALA A 712 1.92 -88.13 21.78
N THR A 713 2.65 -87.02 21.85
CA THR A 713 2.05 -85.68 21.99
C THR A 713 1.21 -85.39 20.76
N SER A 714 -0.11 -85.42 20.95
CA SER A 714 -1.08 -84.84 20.04
C SER A 714 -0.81 -83.34 19.91
N VAL A 715 -0.73 -82.86 18.67
CA VAL A 715 -0.69 -81.41 18.39
C VAL A 715 -2.03 -80.82 18.84
N PRO A 716 -2.06 -79.84 19.76
CA PRO A 716 -3.32 -79.22 20.16
C PRO A 716 -3.94 -78.48 18.96
N ALA A 717 -5.23 -78.73 18.71
CA ALA A 717 -5.97 -78.11 17.62
C ALA A 717 -5.99 -76.57 17.79
N ARG A 718 -5.57 -75.87 16.73
CA ARG A 718 -5.49 -74.39 16.73
C ARG A 718 -6.90 -73.76 16.73
N PRO A 719 -7.13 -72.69 17.50
CA PRO A 719 -8.42 -71.99 17.53
C PRO A 719 -8.75 -71.40 16.17
N ARG A 720 -10.00 -71.58 15.71
CA ARG A 720 -10.46 -71.22 14.36
C ARG A 720 -11.31 -69.93 14.29
N ARG A 721 -11.64 -69.33 15.43
CA ARG A 721 -12.48 -68.11 15.50
C ARG A 721 -12.02 -67.21 16.66
N PHE A 722 -11.94 -65.91 16.41
CA PHE A 722 -11.69 -64.87 17.41
C PHE A 722 -12.95 -64.03 17.61
N HIS A 723 -13.29 -63.72 18.87
CA HIS A 723 -14.36 -62.80 19.25
C HIS A 723 -13.91 -62.01 20.48
N GLY A 724 -14.02 -60.68 20.43
CA GLY A 724 -13.67 -59.80 21.54
C GLY A 724 -14.42 -58.48 21.45
N SER A 725 -14.77 -57.92 22.60
CA SER A 725 -15.37 -56.59 22.76
C SER A 725 -14.49 -55.74 23.66
N VAL A 726 -14.45 -54.43 23.42
CA VAL A 726 -13.70 -53.47 24.21
C VAL A 726 -14.49 -52.18 24.33
N SER A 727 -14.64 -51.68 25.55
CA SER A 727 -15.29 -50.39 25.81
C SER A 727 -14.32 -49.26 25.51
N LEU A 728 -14.74 -48.31 24.67
CA LEU A 728 -13.95 -47.16 24.27
C LEU A 728 -14.35 -45.91 25.06
N ASP A 729 -13.39 -45.04 25.37
CA ASP A 729 -13.67 -43.73 25.94
C ASP A 729 -14.29 -42.83 24.84
N PRO A 730 -15.51 -42.26 25.05
CA PRO A 730 -16.17 -41.42 24.06
C PRO A 730 -15.34 -40.20 23.62
N LEU A 731 -14.49 -39.65 24.49
CA LEU A 731 -13.66 -38.47 24.18
C LEU A 731 -12.40 -38.82 23.39
N ARG A 732 -12.01 -40.09 23.34
CA ARG A 732 -10.79 -40.58 22.67
C ARG A 732 -11.04 -41.70 21.67
N ALA A 733 -12.31 -41.97 21.34
CA ALA A 733 -12.75 -43.11 20.54
C ALA A 733 -11.97 -43.28 19.22
N GLY A 734 -11.59 -42.20 18.54
CA GLY A 734 -10.80 -42.25 17.31
C GLY A 734 -9.36 -42.76 17.50
N ALA A 735 -8.67 -42.32 18.57
CA ALA A 735 -7.31 -42.75 18.86
C ALA A 735 -7.28 -44.20 19.36
N ASP A 736 -8.25 -44.58 20.18
CA ASP A 736 -8.32 -45.93 20.74
C ASP A 736 -8.78 -46.96 19.69
N ALA A 737 -9.72 -46.60 18.80
CA ALA A 737 -10.08 -47.42 17.64
C ALA A 737 -8.89 -47.57 16.67
N GLY A 738 -8.09 -46.52 16.48
CA GLY A 738 -6.85 -46.58 15.69
C GLY A 738 -5.85 -47.57 16.30
N LYS A 739 -5.68 -47.56 17.62
CA LYS A 739 -4.82 -48.52 18.33
C LYS A 739 -5.32 -49.96 18.22
N ILE A 740 -6.63 -50.20 18.32
CA ILE A 740 -7.21 -51.55 18.12
C ILE A 740 -7.06 -52.02 16.68
N ALA A 741 -7.19 -51.11 15.71
CA ALA A 741 -6.96 -51.41 14.31
C ALA A 741 -5.52 -51.87 14.06
N GLN A 742 -4.55 -51.18 14.66
CA GLN A 742 -3.13 -51.46 14.50
C GLN A 742 -2.66 -52.69 15.27
N GLU A 743 -3.14 -52.90 16.49
CA GLU A 743 -2.64 -53.94 17.42
C GLU A 743 -3.45 -55.24 17.39
N VAL A 744 -4.65 -55.27 16.80
CA VAL A 744 -5.51 -56.47 16.78
C VAL A 744 -6.04 -56.77 15.38
N ILE A 745 -6.69 -55.82 14.73
CA ILE A 745 -7.35 -56.06 13.43
C ILE A 745 -6.32 -56.32 12.34
N SER A 746 -5.20 -55.57 12.31
CA SER A 746 -4.12 -55.74 11.32
C SER A 746 -3.57 -57.16 11.31
N HIS A 747 -3.37 -57.76 12.48
CA HIS A 747 -2.84 -59.11 12.64
C HIS A 747 -3.84 -60.19 12.22
N LEU A 748 -5.14 -59.97 12.48
CA LEU A 748 -6.20 -60.91 12.08
C LEU A 748 -6.51 -60.83 10.57
N ALA A 749 -6.45 -59.62 9.98
CA ALA A 749 -6.67 -59.40 8.55
C ALA A 749 -5.48 -59.84 7.69
N GLY A 750 -4.27 -59.87 8.24
CA GLY A 750 -3.07 -60.39 7.58
C GLY A 750 -3.05 -61.91 7.39
N LEU A 751 -4.01 -62.65 7.96
CA LEU A 751 -4.10 -64.12 7.84
C LEU A 751 -4.75 -64.53 6.50
N PRO A 752 -4.12 -65.41 5.70
CA PRO A 752 -4.66 -65.83 4.40
C PRO A 752 -6.04 -66.47 4.52
N GLY A 753 -7.04 -65.89 3.85
CA GLY A 753 -8.43 -66.40 3.83
C GLY A 753 -9.29 -66.04 5.06
N ALA A 754 -8.80 -65.20 5.97
CA ALA A 754 -9.58 -64.72 7.12
C ALA A 754 -10.65 -63.70 6.69
N GLN A 755 -11.90 -63.93 7.07
CA GLN A 755 -12.97 -62.94 6.95
C GLN A 755 -13.11 -62.18 8.27
N VAL A 756 -12.63 -60.94 8.29
CA VAL A 756 -12.71 -60.07 9.47
C VAL A 756 -13.91 -59.12 9.30
N ARG A 757 -14.86 -59.19 10.24
CA ARG A 757 -16.00 -58.27 10.34
C ARG A 757 -15.83 -57.43 11.60
N VAL A 758 -15.91 -56.11 11.47
CA VAL A 758 -15.85 -55.15 12.57
C VAL A 758 -17.20 -54.45 12.66
N THR A 759 -17.81 -54.47 13.84
CA THR A 759 -19.08 -53.80 14.12
C THR A 759 -18.81 -52.75 15.21
N LEU A 760 -19.23 -51.52 14.98
CA LEU A 760 -19.20 -50.45 15.99
C LEU A 760 -20.62 -50.30 16.55
N GLU A 761 -20.78 -50.53 17.84
CA GLU A 761 -22.03 -50.37 18.57
C GLU A 761 -21.90 -49.13 19.48
N ILE A 762 -22.91 -48.27 19.47
CA ILE A 762 -22.92 -47.01 20.22
C ILE A 762 -24.19 -47.01 21.08
N GLU A 763 -24.02 -47.09 22.40
CA GLU A 763 -25.10 -47.08 23.38
C GLU A 763 -24.96 -45.82 24.26
N ALA A 764 -26.07 -45.11 24.47
CA ALA A 764 -26.10 -43.92 25.30
C ALA A 764 -27.39 -43.88 26.13
N THR A 765 -27.27 -44.02 27.45
CA THR A 765 -28.40 -43.87 28.38
C THR A 765 -28.47 -42.42 28.86
N VAL A 766 -29.58 -41.73 28.61
CA VAL A 766 -29.78 -40.33 29.01
C VAL A 766 -30.98 -40.24 29.95
N PRO A 767 -30.77 -40.23 31.29
CA PRO A 767 -31.86 -40.34 32.27
C PRO A 767 -32.91 -39.22 32.23
N GLY A 768 -32.57 -38.06 31.66
CA GLY A 768 -33.45 -36.89 31.57
C GLY A 768 -34.20 -36.76 30.24
N GLY A 769 -34.13 -37.76 29.36
CA GLY A 769 -34.61 -37.68 27.98
C GLY A 769 -33.65 -36.92 27.06
N VAL A 770 -33.70 -37.23 25.76
CA VAL A 770 -32.85 -36.59 24.75
C VAL A 770 -33.62 -35.41 24.12
N PRO A 771 -33.08 -34.17 24.11
CA PRO A 771 -33.77 -33.03 23.51
C PRO A 771 -34.00 -33.19 21.99
N ASP A 772 -35.17 -32.75 21.49
CA ASP A 772 -35.57 -32.85 20.07
C ASP A 772 -34.52 -32.38 19.05
N PRO A 773 -33.78 -31.27 19.27
CA PRO A 773 -32.73 -30.85 18.34
C PRO A 773 -31.63 -31.90 18.20
N VAL A 774 -31.28 -32.57 19.29
CA VAL A 774 -30.24 -33.61 19.33
C VAL A 774 -30.74 -34.89 18.67
N VAL A 775 -31.98 -35.30 18.94
CA VAL A 775 -32.63 -36.45 18.28
C VAL A 775 -32.62 -36.27 16.77
N ARG A 776 -32.98 -35.07 16.28
CA ARG A 776 -32.99 -34.75 14.85
C ARG A 776 -31.58 -34.80 14.24
N THR A 777 -30.60 -34.16 14.88
CA THR A 777 -29.21 -34.14 14.38
C THR A 777 -28.59 -35.53 14.33
N VAL A 778 -28.77 -36.34 15.38
CA VAL A 778 -28.23 -37.71 15.43
C VAL A 778 -28.91 -38.58 14.37
N THR A 779 -30.24 -38.51 14.22
CA THR A 779 -30.97 -39.30 13.22
C THR A 779 -30.57 -38.95 11.78
N GLU A 780 -30.36 -37.66 11.48
CA GLU A 780 -29.94 -37.19 10.17
C GLU A 780 -28.49 -37.60 9.84
N ASN A 781 -27.60 -37.49 10.82
CA ASN A 781 -26.20 -37.91 10.68
C ASN A 781 -26.08 -39.43 10.51
N SER A 782 -26.83 -40.22 11.28
CA SER A 782 -26.78 -41.69 11.18
C SER A 782 -27.29 -42.19 9.82
N ARG A 783 -28.29 -41.53 9.22
CA ARG A 783 -28.72 -41.77 7.83
C ARG A 783 -27.62 -41.43 6.83
N THR A 784 -26.96 -40.29 6.99
CA THR A 784 -25.87 -39.84 6.11
C THR A 784 -24.66 -40.79 6.19
N LEU A 785 -24.38 -41.30 7.39
CA LEU A 785 -23.29 -42.23 7.67
C LEU A 785 -23.67 -43.70 7.43
N LYS A 786 -24.88 -43.97 6.93
CA LYS A 786 -25.37 -45.30 6.53
C LYS A 786 -25.35 -46.36 7.63
N PHE A 787 -25.75 -46.00 8.86
CA PHE A 787 -25.93 -46.96 9.95
C PHE A 787 -26.96 -48.03 9.55
N THR A 788 -26.66 -49.30 9.85
CA THR A 788 -27.51 -50.44 9.48
C THR A 788 -28.71 -50.64 10.41
N SER A 789 -28.63 -50.19 11.66
CA SER A 789 -29.70 -50.16 12.66
C SER A 789 -29.54 -48.90 13.50
N GLN A 790 -30.60 -48.12 13.68
CA GLN A 790 -30.59 -46.83 14.39
C GLN A 790 -32.00 -46.46 14.86
N GLY A 791 -32.12 -45.96 16.09
CA GLY A 791 -33.37 -45.49 16.68
C GLY A 791 -33.15 -44.99 18.09
N PHE A 792 -33.97 -44.04 18.54
CA PHE A 792 -34.12 -43.74 19.96
C PHE A 792 -35.31 -44.56 20.46
N GLU A 793 -35.12 -45.29 21.54
CA GLU A 793 -36.18 -46.06 22.18
C GLU A 793 -36.82 -45.20 23.27
N GLU A 794 -38.14 -45.10 23.27
CA GLU A 794 -38.90 -44.59 24.40
C GLU A 794 -39.10 -45.78 25.36
N GLU A 795 -38.39 -45.81 26.49
CA GLU A 795 -38.70 -46.77 27.57
C GLU A 795 -40.05 -46.48 28.22
#